data_AF-A0A7K2MZB2-F1
#
_entry.id   AF-A0A7K2MZB2-F1
#
_cell.length_a   1.000
_cell.length_b   1.000
_cell.length_c   1.000
_cell.angle_alpha   90.00
_cell.angle_beta   90.00
_cell.angle_gamma   90.00
#
_symmetry.space_group_name_H-M   'P 1'
#
loop_
_entity.id
_entity.type
_entity.pdbx_description
1 polymer ?
#
loop_
_entity_poly.entity_id
_entity_poly.type
_entity_poly.pdbx_seq_one_letter_code
_entity_poly.pdbx_strand_id
1 'polypeptide(L)'
;PVFVFPGQGSQWVGMAVELLDSSPVFAESMAACREALAEFVEWDLLQVLHSEDASALEAVDVVQPVLWAVMVSLAALWRACGVQPAAVVGHSQGEIAAAVVAGGLSLRDGARVVALRSAVIGRLLAGKGGMASVALPSDAVRERLTPWEGRLSLAAVNGPSSSVVCGHLDALDAFVNALEHDGVRVRRIAVDYASHSVFVEQAEEELRDVLADVSPLPGTVPFYSTVTGAVHDTTGLDAGYWYRNLRQTVRFEETVRELTRRGFDAFIEVSAHPVLTVGVQETLEAAGTRPAVCGTLRRGEGGARRLLTSLGQAWVAGVAVDWSRLVPAGNTVELPTYAFQHQRYWLDNTTGSGVDVGAAGLGAARHPLLGAAVALAGNGGTVLTGRLSLATHLWLADHAVRGVVLVPGTGLVELAVRAGDEVGCGRVEELTLQAPLVLPPEGAVQVQVVVGAADDAGVRSVDIYSRPEEPGVDGPWTLHGTGTVMPGAGEPADGRADLTVWPPRDAQVLDTDGFYETMAGRGYEYGPAFQGLRRVWRRGDEVFAEVTLPEEIAGSAGEFGLHPALADAGLQAGLLTLFAPEDDGVPGNRLPFSWRGVALHAVGATTLRVRMAPVAGDPTTVTLDVGDASGAPVASVDVLTTREVSEAQLAAAAPGADDSLFRVEWVATAGGGSAEAASWAVLGNSPLGDGGLAFADADALVASSADLPDTVVLECPAGEGAGAVPEAVRARLAEVLGVVQRWVADERLASSQLVVVTRGAVGVCAGETVDVRVAPVWGLVRAAQAEHPDRFVLADLPVGAGARELAAGLASREPQWAVRDGVVRVPRLVRAQAPAGEAPGFGDGPVLVTGASGVLGGIVARHLVSAHGVRELVLVSRRGPAADGMDRLEAELVALGATVESIACDVADRDALARVLTGRRLTGVVHAAGVLDDGVLESLDEARFDTVLRPKVDAASHLHELTRDHELSAFVLFSAGAGTLGNAGQAAYAAANVFLDALAQARRAEGLPGLSLAWGLWAETSAMTGRLGETDLNRLARLGVAAMETGQALALLDAAARTDEPHLLPVRLDLAALRRRAAVSGVPAL
;
A
#
# COMPACT_ATOMS: atom_id res chain seq x y z
N PRO A 1 -23.16 8.51 28.04
CA PRO A 1 -24.37 9.28 27.66
C PRO A 1 -25.29 9.51 28.87
N VAL A 2 -26.15 10.53 28.81
CA VAL A 2 -27.28 10.74 29.73
C VAL A 2 -28.47 9.95 29.23
N PHE A 3 -29.12 9.18 30.11
CA PHE A 3 -30.42 8.57 29.79
C PHE A 3 -31.55 9.51 30.17
N VAL A 4 -32.43 9.80 29.21
CA VAL A 4 -33.56 10.70 29.32
C VAL A 4 -34.85 9.88 29.33
N PHE A 5 -35.66 10.04 30.37
CA PHE A 5 -36.90 9.29 30.57
C PHE A 5 -38.10 10.23 30.42
N PRO A 6 -38.89 10.15 29.35
CA PRO A 6 -40.02 11.06 29.15
C PRO A 6 -41.19 10.77 30.08
N GLY A 7 -42.11 11.74 30.15
CA GLY A 7 -43.40 11.56 30.81
C GLY A 7 -44.38 10.74 29.96
N GLN A 8 -45.67 10.86 30.28
CA GLN A 8 -46.74 10.31 29.45
C GLN A 8 -46.76 10.99 28.06
N GLY A 9 -46.99 10.21 27.00
CA GLY A 9 -47.08 10.69 25.62
C GLY A 9 -46.34 9.82 24.60
N SER A 10 -45.41 8.97 25.04
CA SER A 10 -44.66 8.07 24.15
C SER A 10 -45.39 6.77 23.81
N GLN A 11 -46.56 6.49 24.43
CA GLN A 11 -47.28 5.24 24.28
C GLN A 11 -47.92 5.04 22.89
N TRP A 12 -48.00 3.77 22.48
CA TRP A 12 -48.72 3.32 21.29
C TRP A 12 -48.98 1.81 21.38
N VAL A 13 -50.03 1.32 20.70
CA VAL A 13 -50.42 -0.10 20.66
C VAL A 13 -49.33 -0.94 20.02
N GLY A 14 -48.91 -2.03 20.67
CA GLY A 14 -47.84 -2.90 20.17
C GLY A 14 -46.42 -2.39 20.46
N MET A 15 -46.27 -1.36 21.29
CA MET A 15 -44.94 -0.86 21.67
C MET A 15 -44.10 -1.94 22.35
N ALA A 16 -42.87 -2.12 21.88
CA ALA A 16 -41.89 -3.06 22.42
C ALA A 16 -42.31 -4.54 22.49
N VAL A 17 -43.46 -4.93 21.90
CA VAL A 17 -43.92 -6.34 21.89
C VAL A 17 -42.92 -7.22 21.15
N GLU A 18 -42.45 -6.81 19.98
CA GLU A 18 -41.43 -7.57 19.22
C GLU A 18 -40.11 -7.76 20.01
N LEU A 19 -39.78 -6.84 20.92
CA LEU A 19 -38.59 -6.99 21.78
C LEU A 19 -38.79 -8.04 22.89
N LEU A 20 -40.02 -8.36 23.29
CA LEU A 20 -40.27 -9.48 24.21
C LEU A 20 -39.87 -10.81 23.58
N ASP A 21 -40.10 -10.95 22.28
CA ASP A 21 -39.78 -12.19 21.57
C ASP A 21 -38.31 -12.24 21.12
N SER A 22 -37.75 -11.10 20.73
CA SER A 22 -36.42 -11.03 20.11
C SER A 22 -35.26 -10.73 21.07
N SER A 23 -35.54 -10.29 22.31
CA SER A 23 -34.51 -9.91 23.29
C SER A 23 -34.75 -10.54 24.66
N PRO A 24 -33.95 -11.57 25.05
CA PRO A 24 -34.07 -12.21 26.36
C PRO A 24 -33.91 -11.22 27.53
N VAL A 25 -32.97 -10.28 27.43
CA VAL A 25 -32.74 -9.26 28.46
C VAL A 25 -33.96 -8.35 28.64
N PHE A 26 -34.60 -7.97 27.55
CA PHE A 26 -35.81 -7.14 27.61
C PHE A 26 -36.97 -7.92 28.23
N ALA A 27 -37.16 -9.18 27.82
CA ALA A 27 -38.20 -10.06 28.35
C ALA A 27 -38.02 -10.32 29.86
N GLU A 28 -36.80 -10.60 30.32
CA GLU A 28 -36.46 -10.80 31.73
C GLU A 28 -36.75 -9.53 32.56
N SER A 29 -36.31 -8.36 32.08
CA SER A 29 -36.58 -7.09 32.75
C SER A 29 -38.09 -6.79 32.79
N MET A 30 -38.83 -7.06 31.72
CA MET A 30 -40.28 -6.86 31.69
C MET A 30 -40.99 -7.81 32.65
N ALA A 31 -40.55 -9.06 32.75
CA ALA A 31 -41.08 -10.03 33.71
C ALA A 31 -40.84 -9.59 35.15
N ALA A 32 -39.65 -9.07 35.47
CA ALA A 32 -39.36 -8.51 36.78
C ALA A 32 -40.25 -7.27 37.09
N CYS A 33 -40.47 -6.40 36.09
CA CYS A 33 -41.39 -5.26 36.24
C CYS A 33 -42.84 -5.73 36.46
N ARG A 34 -43.29 -6.76 35.74
CA ARG A 34 -44.61 -7.38 35.92
C ARG A 34 -44.79 -7.91 37.33
N GLU A 35 -43.82 -8.68 37.84
CA GLU A 35 -43.85 -9.23 39.20
C GLU A 35 -43.91 -8.12 40.26
N ALA A 36 -43.09 -7.08 40.10
CA ALA A 36 -43.07 -5.94 41.00
C ALA A 36 -44.39 -5.14 40.98
N LEU A 37 -45.02 -5.00 39.81
CA LEU A 37 -46.30 -4.29 39.67
C LEU A 37 -47.49 -5.07 40.21
N ALA A 38 -47.47 -6.41 40.14
CA ALA A 38 -48.60 -7.27 40.51
C ALA A 38 -49.08 -7.09 41.97
N GLU A 39 -48.25 -6.53 42.87
CA GLU A 39 -48.65 -6.18 44.24
C GLU A 39 -49.58 -4.95 44.31
N PHE A 40 -49.53 -4.07 43.31
CA PHE A 40 -50.14 -2.73 43.36
C PHE A 40 -51.21 -2.49 42.30
N VAL A 41 -51.41 -3.44 41.37
CA VAL A 41 -52.40 -3.33 40.27
C VAL A 41 -53.27 -4.59 40.17
N GLU A 42 -54.49 -4.43 39.67
CA GLU A 42 -55.43 -5.55 39.46
C GLU A 42 -55.40 -6.11 38.03
N TRP A 43 -54.57 -5.54 37.15
CA TRP A 43 -54.43 -5.94 35.75
C TRP A 43 -53.06 -6.55 35.46
N ASP A 44 -52.93 -7.30 34.36
CA ASP A 44 -51.68 -7.93 33.97
C ASP A 44 -50.91 -7.10 32.92
N LEU A 45 -49.65 -6.79 33.23
CA LEU A 45 -48.79 -5.97 32.38
C LEU A 45 -48.62 -6.51 30.96
N LEU A 46 -48.42 -7.81 30.82
CA LEU A 46 -48.20 -8.39 29.49
C LEU A 46 -49.52 -8.44 28.72
N GLN A 47 -50.65 -8.70 29.36
CA GLN A 47 -51.95 -8.64 28.69
C GLN A 47 -52.24 -7.24 28.14
N VAL A 48 -51.98 -6.19 28.92
CA VAL A 48 -52.16 -4.79 28.46
C VAL A 48 -51.23 -4.48 27.29
N LEU A 49 -49.95 -4.90 27.37
CA LEU A 49 -48.96 -4.63 26.32
C LEU A 49 -49.28 -5.34 25.00
N HIS A 50 -49.88 -6.54 25.05
CA HIS A 50 -50.33 -7.31 23.88
C HIS A 50 -51.73 -6.92 23.38
N SER A 51 -52.44 -6.02 24.06
CA SER A 51 -53.75 -5.57 23.62
C SER A 51 -53.65 -4.83 22.28
N GLU A 52 -54.47 -5.24 21.30
CA GLU A 52 -54.65 -4.49 20.05
C GLU A 52 -55.61 -3.31 20.21
N ASP A 53 -56.36 -3.25 21.32
CA ASP A 53 -57.26 -2.14 21.64
C ASP A 53 -56.47 -0.99 22.27
N ALA A 54 -56.48 0.17 21.59
CA ALA A 54 -55.83 1.39 22.06
C ALA A 54 -56.44 1.93 23.37
N SER A 55 -57.70 1.61 23.67
CA SER A 55 -58.36 2.01 24.91
C SER A 55 -57.68 1.44 26.16
N ALA A 56 -56.96 0.32 26.01
CA ALA A 56 -56.19 -0.30 27.10
C ALA A 56 -55.05 0.61 27.62
N LEU A 57 -54.63 1.63 26.87
CA LEU A 57 -53.59 2.59 27.24
C LEU A 57 -54.13 4.01 27.50
N GLU A 58 -55.45 4.18 27.66
CA GLU A 58 -56.07 5.49 27.94
C GLU A 58 -56.04 5.84 29.43
N ALA A 59 -56.33 4.86 30.29
CA ALA A 59 -56.40 5.07 31.74
C ALA A 59 -55.02 5.39 32.33
N VAL A 60 -54.92 6.48 33.11
CA VAL A 60 -53.64 6.99 33.63
C VAL A 60 -52.94 5.99 34.55
N ASP A 61 -53.73 5.24 35.33
CA ASP A 61 -53.31 4.18 36.25
C ASP A 61 -52.89 2.88 35.56
N VAL A 62 -53.05 2.80 34.24
CA VAL A 62 -52.52 1.74 33.40
C VAL A 62 -51.32 2.25 32.60
N VAL A 63 -51.48 3.35 31.86
CA VAL A 63 -50.47 3.83 30.91
C VAL A 63 -49.16 4.28 31.58
N GLN A 64 -49.20 4.88 32.78
CA GLN A 64 -47.99 5.29 33.49
C GLN A 64 -47.16 4.06 33.92
N PRO A 65 -47.72 3.08 34.66
CA PRO A 65 -47.01 1.84 34.99
C PRO A 65 -46.48 1.06 33.77
N VAL A 66 -47.26 0.96 32.69
CA VAL A 66 -46.82 0.27 31.46
C VAL A 66 -45.63 1.00 30.83
N LEU A 67 -45.69 2.33 30.69
CA LEU A 67 -44.58 3.12 30.18
C LEU A 67 -43.34 3.01 31.08
N TRP A 68 -43.51 3.03 32.40
CA TRP A 68 -42.41 2.81 33.34
C TRP A 68 -41.72 1.47 33.12
N ALA A 69 -42.47 0.39 32.99
CA ALA A 69 -41.91 -0.94 32.76
C ALA A 69 -41.16 -1.03 31.42
N VAL A 70 -41.71 -0.42 30.35
CA VAL A 70 -41.01 -0.31 29.05
C VAL A 70 -39.73 0.50 29.18
N MET A 71 -39.75 1.65 29.83
CA MET A 71 -38.56 2.50 30.01
C MET A 71 -37.45 1.81 30.80
N VAL A 72 -37.79 1.14 31.91
CA VAL A 72 -36.82 0.37 32.72
C VAL A 72 -36.23 -0.78 31.91
N SER A 73 -37.06 -1.49 31.14
CA SER A 73 -36.62 -2.64 30.34
C SER A 73 -35.79 -2.23 29.12
N LEU A 74 -36.09 -1.10 28.50
CA LEU A 74 -35.24 -0.50 27.46
C LEU A 74 -33.89 -0.04 28.03
N ALA A 75 -33.86 0.51 29.25
CA ALA A 75 -32.60 0.88 29.92
C ALA A 75 -31.73 -0.35 30.21
N ALA A 76 -32.33 -1.46 30.64
CA ALA A 76 -31.64 -2.73 30.82
C ALA A 76 -31.03 -3.23 29.50
N LEU A 77 -31.78 -3.11 28.40
CA LEU A 77 -31.32 -3.51 27.08
C LEU A 77 -30.14 -2.65 26.57
N TRP A 78 -30.19 -1.32 26.75
CA TRP A 78 -29.05 -0.45 26.45
C TRP A 78 -27.80 -0.83 27.24
N ARG A 79 -27.95 -1.12 28.54
CA ARG A 79 -26.84 -1.57 29.40
C ARG A 79 -26.26 -2.91 28.95
N ALA A 80 -27.09 -3.85 28.50
CA ALA A 80 -26.64 -5.13 27.97
C ALA A 80 -25.82 -4.96 26.68
N CYS A 81 -26.10 -3.92 25.89
CA CYS A 81 -25.30 -3.52 24.72
C CYS A 81 -24.01 -2.74 25.09
N GLY A 82 -23.64 -2.68 26.36
CA GLY A 82 -22.45 -1.97 26.86
C GLY A 82 -22.65 -0.46 27.06
N VAL A 83 -23.83 0.09 26.78
CA VAL A 83 -24.10 1.52 26.92
C VAL A 83 -24.54 1.83 28.35
N GLN A 84 -23.61 2.31 29.18
CA GLN A 84 -23.88 2.69 30.56
C GLN A 84 -24.25 4.18 30.67
N PRO A 85 -25.31 4.54 31.42
CA PRO A 85 -25.63 5.94 31.67
C PRO A 85 -24.62 6.56 32.64
N ALA A 86 -24.08 7.71 32.27
CA ALA A 86 -23.22 8.53 33.14
C ALA A 86 -24.04 9.48 34.04
N ALA A 87 -25.28 9.74 33.65
CA ALA A 87 -26.30 10.42 34.43
C ALA A 87 -27.68 10.01 33.92
N VAL A 88 -28.72 10.22 34.73
CA VAL A 88 -30.12 10.07 34.31
C VAL A 88 -30.92 11.33 34.61
N VAL A 89 -31.93 11.59 33.78
CA VAL A 89 -32.92 12.65 33.99
C VAL A 89 -34.28 12.14 33.53
N GLY A 90 -35.34 12.47 34.27
CA GLY A 90 -36.70 12.12 33.88
C GLY A 90 -37.62 13.33 33.82
N HIS A 91 -38.72 13.22 33.09
CA HIS A 91 -39.75 14.25 32.99
C HIS A 91 -41.04 13.76 33.64
N SER A 92 -41.48 14.41 34.72
CA SER A 92 -42.68 14.01 35.49
C SER A 92 -42.60 12.52 35.90
N GLN A 93 -43.54 11.67 35.49
CA GLN A 93 -43.53 10.23 35.80
C GLN A 93 -42.28 9.49 35.29
N GLY A 94 -41.62 10.01 34.25
CA GLY A 94 -40.35 9.46 33.76
C GLY A 94 -39.23 9.50 34.79
N GLU A 95 -39.29 10.40 35.79
CA GLU A 95 -38.33 10.41 36.90
C GLU A 95 -38.38 9.14 37.74
N ILE A 96 -39.51 8.43 37.78
CA ILE A 96 -39.64 7.17 38.53
C ILE A 96 -38.79 6.09 37.86
N ALA A 97 -38.81 6.01 36.52
CA ALA A 97 -37.94 5.11 35.77
C ALA A 97 -36.46 5.52 35.93
N ALA A 98 -36.16 6.81 35.86
CA ALA A 98 -34.81 7.33 36.09
C ALA A 98 -34.28 6.97 37.49
N ALA A 99 -35.12 7.06 38.54
CA ALA A 99 -34.75 6.72 39.91
C ALA A 99 -34.42 5.23 40.07
N VAL A 100 -35.21 4.34 39.46
CA VAL A 100 -34.92 2.89 39.44
C VAL A 100 -33.63 2.60 38.68
N VAL A 101 -33.45 3.20 37.51
CA VAL A 101 -32.24 2.99 36.69
C VAL A 101 -30.99 3.54 37.38
N ALA A 102 -31.11 4.64 38.14
CA ALA A 102 -30.04 5.16 38.97
C ALA A 102 -29.69 4.28 40.19
N GLY A 103 -30.53 3.30 40.52
CA GLY A 103 -30.42 2.52 41.77
C GLY A 103 -30.91 3.29 43.01
N GLY A 104 -31.59 4.42 42.81
CA GLY A 104 -32.16 5.24 43.87
C GLY A 104 -33.47 4.68 44.43
N LEU A 105 -34.16 3.83 43.67
CA LEU A 105 -35.30 3.04 44.11
C LEU A 105 -35.10 1.57 43.71
N SER A 106 -35.58 0.66 44.55
CA SER A 106 -35.73 -0.74 44.16
C SER A 106 -36.80 -0.87 43.07
N LEU A 107 -36.81 -1.99 42.33
CA LEU A 107 -37.83 -2.24 41.31
C LEU A 107 -39.24 -2.25 41.91
N ARG A 108 -39.39 -2.84 43.11
CA ARG A 108 -40.64 -2.87 43.88
C ARG A 108 -41.09 -1.48 44.32
N ASP A 109 -40.16 -0.65 44.83
CA ASP A 109 -40.50 0.72 45.24
C ASP A 109 -40.84 1.60 44.03
N GLY A 110 -40.13 1.44 42.91
CA GLY A 110 -40.49 2.09 41.64
C GLY A 110 -41.89 1.70 41.17
N ALA A 111 -42.22 0.41 41.21
CA ALA A 111 -43.55 -0.12 40.89
C ALA A 111 -44.62 0.46 41.83
N ARG A 112 -44.36 0.52 43.14
CA ARG A 112 -45.24 1.13 44.14
C ARG A 112 -45.50 2.60 43.82
N VAL A 113 -44.44 3.38 43.60
CA VAL A 113 -44.54 4.81 43.30
C VAL A 113 -45.36 5.02 42.03
N VAL A 114 -45.04 4.34 40.92
CA VAL A 114 -45.76 4.58 39.66
C VAL A 114 -47.22 4.12 39.73
N ALA A 115 -47.50 2.93 40.28
CA ALA A 115 -48.86 2.40 40.37
C ALA A 115 -49.74 3.24 41.30
N LEU A 116 -49.33 3.43 42.55
CA LEU A 116 -50.18 4.13 43.54
C LEU A 116 -50.32 5.62 43.23
N ARG A 117 -49.27 6.28 42.74
CA ARG A 117 -49.35 7.68 42.29
C ARG A 117 -50.35 7.83 41.15
N SER A 118 -50.27 6.95 40.15
CA SER A 118 -51.16 6.99 38.99
C SER A 118 -52.62 6.66 39.36
N ALA A 119 -52.87 5.75 40.31
CA ALA A 119 -54.19 5.47 40.84
C ALA A 119 -54.80 6.67 41.58
N VAL A 120 -54.00 7.39 42.38
CA VAL A 120 -54.46 8.64 43.03
C VAL A 120 -54.79 9.71 41.99
N ILE A 121 -53.99 9.84 40.92
CA ILE A 121 -54.28 10.76 39.80
C ILE A 121 -55.62 10.38 39.16
N GLY A 122 -55.82 9.09 38.84
CA GLY A 122 -57.04 8.58 38.21
C GLY A 122 -58.29 8.85 39.06
N ARG A 123 -58.22 8.66 40.38
CA ARG A 123 -59.36 8.88 41.29
C ARG A 123 -59.62 10.36 41.57
N LEU A 124 -58.58 11.15 41.82
CA LEU A 124 -58.75 12.51 42.35
C LEU A 124 -58.64 13.59 41.29
N LEU A 125 -57.92 13.38 40.19
CA LEU A 125 -57.56 14.45 39.25
C LEU A 125 -58.12 14.26 37.83
N ALA A 126 -58.40 13.02 37.42
CA ALA A 126 -58.98 12.72 36.10
C ALA A 126 -60.31 13.46 35.88
N GLY A 127 -60.56 13.86 34.64
CA GLY A 127 -61.69 14.69 34.21
C GLY A 127 -61.73 16.14 34.72
N LYS A 128 -60.78 16.60 35.57
CA LYS A 128 -60.84 17.92 36.21
C LYS A 128 -60.00 19.01 35.52
N GLY A 129 -59.24 18.66 34.48
CA GLY A 129 -58.38 19.62 33.79
C GLY A 129 -57.81 19.08 32.48
N GLY A 130 -56.88 19.82 31.89
CA GLY A 130 -56.18 19.39 30.68
C GLY A 130 -54.81 20.04 30.56
N MET A 131 -54.07 19.64 29.53
CA MET A 131 -52.73 20.17 29.24
C MET A 131 -52.53 20.42 27.73
N ALA A 132 -51.73 21.43 27.39
CA ALA A 132 -51.38 21.78 26.02
C ALA A 132 -49.89 22.14 25.89
N SER A 133 -49.24 21.62 24.86
CA SER A 133 -47.88 21.99 24.44
C SER A 133 -47.94 23.23 23.56
N VAL A 134 -47.11 24.22 23.85
CA VAL A 134 -47.07 25.55 23.23
C VAL A 134 -45.66 25.81 22.71
N ALA A 135 -45.55 26.15 21.43
CA ALA A 135 -44.27 26.46 20.78
C ALA A 135 -43.79 27.90 21.09
N LEU A 136 -43.63 28.24 22.38
CA LEU A 136 -43.13 29.52 22.87
C LEU A 136 -42.17 29.35 24.05
N PRO A 137 -41.21 30.30 24.24
CA PRO A 137 -40.39 30.38 25.43
C PRO A 137 -41.22 30.58 26.70
N SER A 138 -40.72 30.08 27.83
CA SER A 138 -41.45 30.09 29.09
C SER A 138 -41.83 31.50 29.59
N ASP A 139 -40.98 32.52 29.36
CA ASP A 139 -41.28 33.90 29.74
C ASP A 139 -42.46 34.48 28.95
N ALA A 140 -42.51 34.23 27.64
CA ALA A 140 -43.61 34.66 26.79
C ALA A 140 -44.93 33.94 27.15
N VAL A 141 -44.85 32.66 27.53
CA VAL A 141 -46.01 31.92 28.04
C VAL A 141 -46.48 32.49 29.38
N ARG A 142 -45.56 32.76 30.33
CA ARG A 142 -45.92 33.35 31.63
C ARG A 142 -46.63 34.69 31.48
N GLU A 143 -46.13 35.57 30.62
CA GLU A 143 -46.80 36.85 30.33
C GLU A 143 -48.24 36.64 29.83
N ARG A 144 -48.44 35.68 28.91
CA ARG A 144 -49.75 35.34 28.33
C ARG A 144 -50.68 34.60 29.28
N LEU A 145 -50.15 34.00 30.35
CA LEU A 145 -50.93 33.36 31.40
C LEU A 145 -51.47 34.34 32.43
N THR A 146 -50.96 35.59 32.49
CA THR A 146 -51.41 36.62 33.45
C THR A 146 -52.94 36.79 33.50
N PRO A 147 -53.68 36.84 32.37
CA PRO A 147 -55.15 36.96 32.39
C PRO A 147 -55.88 35.72 32.97
N TRP A 148 -55.17 34.61 33.12
CA TRP A 148 -55.68 33.30 33.52
C TRP A 148 -55.13 32.83 34.88
N GLU A 149 -54.59 33.76 35.67
CA GLU A 149 -53.99 33.47 36.98
C GLU A 149 -54.94 32.65 37.88
N GLY A 150 -54.40 31.62 38.54
CA GLY A 150 -55.17 30.68 39.36
C GLY A 150 -56.01 29.66 38.59
N ARG A 151 -56.19 29.82 37.28
CA ARG A 151 -56.94 28.88 36.41
C ARG A 151 -56.06 28.07 35.48
N LEU A 152 -54.98 28.68 34.99
CA LEU A 152 -53.94 28.05 34.19
C LEU A 152 -52.58 28.18 34.89
N SER A 153 -51.67 27.26 34.60
CA SER A 153 -50.32 27.24 35.15
C SER A 153 -49.33 26.72 34.13
N LEU A 154 -48.07 27.14 34.25
CA LEU A 154 -46.96 26.58 33.49
C LEU A 154 -46.59 25.22 34.10
N ALA A 155 -46.84 24.15 33.35
CA ALA A 155 -46.68 22.77 33.79
C ALA A 155 -45.25 22.25 33.56
N ALA A 156 -44.65 22.58 32.41
CA ALA A 156 -43.31 22.14 32.04
C ALA A 156 -42.62 23.14 31.11
N VAL A 157 -41.29 23.20 31.19
CA VAL A 157 -40.43 23.88 30.22
C VAL A 157 -39.52 22.83 29.61
N ASN A 158 -39.85 22.40 28.39
CA ASN A 158 -39.22 21.27 27.70
C ASN A 158 -38.05 21.67 26.79
N GLY A 159 -38.00 22.93 26.38
CA GLY A 159 -36.93 23.50 25.57
C GLY A 159 -37.07 25.02 25.44
N PRO A 160 -36.10 25.72 24.82
CA PRO A 160 -36.09 27.17 24.66
C PRO A 160 -37.35 27.71 23.98
N SER A 161 -37.95 26.92 23.09
CA SER A 161 -39.19 27.25 22.37
C SER A 161 -40.35 26.30 22.67
N SER A 162 -40.28 25.50 23.74
CA SER A 162 -41.27 24.45 24.02
C SER A 162 -41.69 24.46 25.49
N SER A 163 -42.93 24.89 25.74
CA SER A 163 -43.52 25.00 27.08
C SER A 163 -44.85 24.24 27.14
N VAL A 164 -45.25 23.77 28.31
CA VAL A 164 -46.55 23.10 28.52
C VAL A 164 -47.38 23.90 29.52
N VAL A 165 -48.64 24.15 29.18
CA VAL A 165 -49.63 24.81 30.03
C VAL A 165 -50.67 23.79 30.48
N CYS A 166 -51.13 23.90 31.72
CA CYS A 166 -52.17 23.06 32.29
C CYS A 166 -53.20 23.87 33.07
N GLY A 167 -54.41 23.34 33.25
CA GLY A 167 -55.42 23.94 34.12
C GLY A 167 -56.85 23.53 33.76
N HIS A 168 -57.83 24.39 34.08
CA HIS A 168 -59.23 24.16 33.74
C HIS A 168 -59.46 24.04 32.23
N LEU A 169 -60.31 23.09 31.81
CA LEU A 169 -60.55 22.79 30.40
C LEU A 169 -61.04 24.00 29.60
N ASP A 170 -62.01 24.74 30.12
CA ASP A 170 -62.59 25.91 29.44
C ASP A 170 -61.60 27.09 29.33
N ALA A 171 -60.80 27.34 30.36
CA ALA A 171 -59.71 28.32 30.29
C ALA A 171 -58.63 27.89 29.30
N LEU A 172 -58.29 26.60 29.29
CA LEU A 172 -57.29 26.05 28.39
C LEU A 172 -57.78 26.10 26.94
N ASP A 173 -59.07 25.86 26.68
CA ASP A 173 -59.69 25.97 25.34
C ASP A 173 -59.59 27.41 24.83
N ALA A 174 -59.98 28.39 25.67
CA ALA A 174 -59.88 29.80 25.32
C ALA A 174 -58.42 30.24 25.08
N PHE A 175 -57.48 29.77 25.90
CA PHE A 175 -56.06 30.06 25.74
C PHE A 175 -55.45 29.47 24.46
N VAL A 176 -55.76 28.19 24.16
CA VAL A 176 -55.32 27.53 22.92
C VAL A 176 -55.86 28.27 21.70
N ASN A 177 -57.15 28.59 21.68
CA ASN A 177 -57.78 29.32 20.58
C ASN A 177 -57.15 30.72 20.37
N ALA A 178 -56.82 31.42 21.46
CA ALA A 178 -56.14 32.72 21.38
C ALA A 178 -54.74 32.60 20.78
N LEU A 179 -53.98 31.58 21.17
CA LEU A 179 -52.65 31.33 20.62
C LEU A 179 -52.70 30.91 19.15
N GLU A 180 -53.64 30.06 18.76
CA GLU A 180 -53.84 29.67 17.35
C GLU A 180 -54.22 30.87 16.48
N HIS A 181 -55.04 31.79 17.00
CA HIS A 181 -55.36 33.05 16.33
C HIS A 181 -54.13 33.94 16.11
N ASP A 182 -53.23 33.97 17.10
CA ASP A 182 -51.94 34.68 17.04
C ASP A 182 -50.88 33.96 16.17
N GLY A 183 -51.24 32.83 15.53
CA GLY A 183 -50.35 32.04 14.68
C GLY A 183 -49.33 31.19 15.45
N VAL A 184 -49.51 31.02 16.76
CA VAL A 184 -48.64 30.19 17.61
C VAL A 184 -49.06 28.73 17.47
N ARG A 185 -48.08 27.84 17.28
CA ARG A 185 -48.32 26.40 17.22
C ARG A 185 -48.62 25.85 18.62
N VAL A 186 -49.78 25.22 18.76
CA VAL A 186 -50.23 24.60 20.02
C VAL A 186 -50.77 23.20 19.74
N ARG A 187 -50.58 22.27 20.69
CA ARG A 187 -51.09 20.90 20.60
C ARG A 187 -51.64 20.43 21.94
N ARG A 188 -52.88 19.93 21.94
CA ARG A 188 -53.46 19.25 23.12
C ARG A 188 -52.70 17.96 23.43
N ILE A 189 -52.39 17.77 24.71
CA ILE A 189 -51.84 16.53 25.24
C ILE A 189 -53.02 15.65 25.65
N ALA A 190 -52.99 14.37 25.27
CA ALA A 190 -54.04 13.40 25.58
C ALA A 190 -53.99 12.98 27.06
N VAL A 191 -54.35 13.92 27.93
CA VAL A 191 -54.52 13.78 29.38
C VAL A 191 -55.72 14.61 29.81
N ASP A 192 -56.49 14.11 30.76
CA ASP A 192 -57.71 14.70 31.28
C ASP A 192 -57.54 15.26 32.72
N TYR A 193 -56.29 15.47 33.13
CA TYR A 193 -55.92 16.05 34.41
C TYR A 193 -54.81 17.10 34.25
N ALA A 194 -54.76 18.06 35.17
CA ALA A 194 -53.78 19.16 35.17
C ALA A 194 -52.63 18.88 36.17
N SER A 195 -51.69 18.01 35.81
CA SER A 195 -50.46 17.82 36.60
C SER A 195 -49.60 19.08 36.62
N HIS A 196 -48.70 19.19 37.61
CA HIS A 196 -47.78 20.32 37.80
C HIS A 196 -48.49 21.66 38.09
N SER A 197 -49.60 21.60 38.82
CA SER A 197 -50.44 22.76 39.16
C SER A 197 -51.09 22.62 40.54
N VAL A 198 -51.74 23.69 41.01
CA VAL A 198 -52.50 23.73 42.27
C VAL A 198 -53.52 22.60 42.39
N PHE A 199 -54.02 22.03 41.29
CA PHE A 199 -54.96 20.92 41.30
C PHE A 199 -54.41 19.68 42.00
N VAL A 200 -53.09 19.52 42.05
CA VAL A 200 -52.43 18.38 42.69
C VAL A 200 -52.44 18.47 44.22
N GLU A 201 -52.68 19.65 44.82
CA GLU A 201 -52.70 19.83 46.28
C GLU A 201 -53.78 18.96 46.96
N GLN A 202 -54.89 18.69 46.26
CA GLN A 202 -55.94 17.79 46.76
C GLN A 202 -55.49 16.33 46.90
N ALA A 203 -54.37 15.95 46.28
CA ALA A 203 -53.79 14.62 46.33
C ALA A 203 -52.60 14.53 47.31
N GLU A 204 -52.22 15.62 48.00
CA GLU A 204 -51.01 15.65 48.85
C GLU A 204 -51.06 14.63 50.00
N GLU A 205 -52.15 14.64 50.77
CA GLU A 205 -52.31 13.77 51.94
C GLU A 205 -52.35 12.30 51.51
N GLU A 206 -53.14 11.99 50.48
CA GLU A 206 -53.26 10.61 50.00
C GLU A 206 -51.96 10.09 49.38
N LEU A 207 -51.22 10.91 48.62
CA LEU A 207 -49.89 10.53 48.09
C LEU A 207 -48.87 10.30 49.22
N ARG A 208 -48.94 11.10 50.28
CA ARG A 208 -48.07 10.93 51.46
C ARG A 208 -48.34 9.58 52.14
N ASP A 209 -49.61 9.22 52.27
CA ASP A 209 -50.02 7.98 52.94
C ASP A 209 -49.69 6.74 52.12
N VAL A 210 -50.07 6.70 50.83
CA VAL A 210 -49.87 5.50 50.00
C VAL A 210 -48.39 5.22 49.69
N LEU A 211 -47.55 6.26 49.71
CA LEU A 211 -46.10 6.15 49.46
C LEU A 211 -45.25 6.14 50.74
N ALA A 212 -45.85 6.06 51.94
CA ALA A 212 -45.13 6.13 53.21
C ALA A 212 -44.04 5.05 53.37
N ASP A 213 -44.24 3.86 52.80
CA ASP A 213 -43.30 2.73 52.92
C ASP A 213 -42.18 2.74 51.86
N VAL A 214 -42.17 3.71 50.93
CA VAL A 214 -41.10 3.82 49.94
C VAL A 214 -39.78 4.05 50.66
N SER A 215 -38.78 3.23 50.35
CA SER A 215 -37.46 3.27 50.99
C SER A 215 -36.36 3.64 49.99
N PRO A 216 -36.07 4.94 49.80
CA PRO A 216 -35.06 5.37 48.84
C PRO A 216 -33.65 4.92 49.23
N LEU A 217 -32.83 4.66 48.22
CA LEU A 217 -31.49 4.12 48.34
C LEU A 217 -30.45 5.11 47.78
N PRO A 218 -29.18 5.02 48.21
CA PRO A 218 -28.09 5.72 47.54
C PRO A 218 -27.85 5.10 46.15
N GLY A 219 -28.12 5.88 45.09
CA GLY A 219 -27.98 5.45 43.71
C GLY A 219 -26.52 5.37 43.26
N THR A 220 -26.27 4.54 42.25
CA THR A 220 -24.94 4.35 41.63
C THR A 220 -24.71 5.23 40.41
N VAL A 221 -25.77 5.84 39.86
CA VAL A 221 -25.70 6.78 38.74
C VAL A 221 -26.24 8.14 39.19
N PRO A 222 -25.56 9.26 38.86
CA PRO A 222 -26.05 10.60 39.15
C PRO A 222 -27.48 10.83 38.62
N PHE A 223 -28.38 11.19 39.52
CA PHE A 223 -29.78 11.49 39.22
C PHE A 223 -30.00 13.01 39.18
N TYR A 224 -30.43 13.53 38.04
CA TYR A 224 -30.77 14.94 37.87
C TYR A 224 -32.29 15.10 37.90
N SER A 225 -32.75 15.90 38.87
CA SER A 225 -34.16 16.13 39.14
C SER A 225 -34.65 17.36 38.39
N THR A 226 -35.71 17.21 37.61
CA THR A 226 -36.41 18.31 36.94
C THR A 226 -37.31 19.10 37.87
N VAL A 227 -37.52 18.62 39.10
CA VAL A 227 -38.15 19.39 40.18
C VAL A 227 -37.22 20.49 40.66
N THR A 228 -35.94 20.15 40.84
CA THR A 228 -34.93 21.06 41.41
C THR A 228 -34.07 21.78 40.36
N GLY A 229 -33.98 21.24 39.13
CA GLY A 229 -33.11 21.75 38.08
C GLY A 229 -31.64 21.33 38.22
N ALA A 230 -31.34 20.38 39.12
CA ALA A 230 -29.97 20.03 39.50
C ALA A 230 -29.84 18.54 39.89
N VAL A 231 -28.60 18.10 40.15
CA VAL A 231 -28.34 16.79 40.75
C VAL A 231 -29.01 16.68 42.12
N HIS A 232 -29.67 15.55 42.37
CA HIS A 232 -30.41 15.29 43.61
C HIS A 232 -29.92 14.01 44.28
N ASP A 233 -29.83 14.03 45.61
CA ASP A 233 -29.51 12.84 46.40
C ASP A 233 -30.71 11.89 46.38
N THR A 234 -30.51 10.69 45.84
CA THR A 234 -31.59 9.72 45.67
C THR A 234 -32.16 9.21 46.99
N THR A 235 -31.45 9.36 48.11
CA THR A 235 -31.99 9.04 49.44
C THR A 235 -33.15 9.95 49.85
N GLY A 236 -33.30 11.11 49.20
CA GLY A 236 -34.39 12.07 49.39
C GLY A 236 -35.65 11.81 48.55
N LEU A 237 -35.72 10.71 47.78
CA LEU A 237 -36.85 10.38 46.90
C LEU A 237 -38.05 9.78 47.66
N ASP A 238 -38.43 10.41 48.77
CA ASP A 238 -39.54 10.01 49.63
C ASP A 238 -40.92 10.39 49.07
N ALA A 239 -41.99 10.07 49.80
CA ALA A 239 -43.37 10.43 49.44
C ALA A 239 -43.54 11.95 49.20
N GLY A 240 -42.84 12.78 49.97
CA GLY A 240 -42.85 14.23 49.81
C GLY A 240 -42.19 14.68 48.51
N TYR A 241 -41.11 14.02 48.08
CA TYR A 241 -40.50 14.24 46.78
C TYR A 241 -41.47 13.89 45.65
N TRP A 242 -42.12 12.74 45.69
CA TRP A 242 -43.03 12.30 44.62
C TRP A 242 -44.29 13.17 44.52
N TYR A 243 -44.78 13.70 45.64
CA TYR A 243 -45.78 14.77 45.63
C TYR A 243 -45.25 16.04 44.92
N ARG A 244 -44.07 16.55 45.31
CA ARG A 244 -43.47 17.72 44.65
C ARG A 244 -43.23 17.49 43.16
N ASN A 245 -42.79 16.30 42.76
CA ASN A 245 -42.63 15.90 41.37
C ASN A 245 -43.94 16.01 40.58
N LEU A 246 -45.07 15.62 41.16
CA LEU A 246 -46.38 15.78 40.52
C LEU A 246 -46.89 17.22 40.57
N ARG A 247 -46.57 17.98 41.63
CA ARG A 247 -47.13 19.32 41.91
C ARG A 247 -46.38 20.47 41.25
N GLN A 248 -45.06 20.43 41.21
CA GLN A 248 -44.22 21.55 40.76
C GLN A 248 -43.99 21.51 39.26
N THR A 249 -43.73 22.68 38.66
CA THR A 249 -43.37 22.80 37.24
C THR A 249 -42.13 21.96 36.91
N VAL A 250 -42.18 21.22 35.82
CA VAL A 250 -41.04 20.44 35.31
C VAL A 250 -40.02 21.37 34.65
N ARG A 251 -38.84 21.52 35.26
CA ARG A 251 -37.74 22.40 34.81
C ARG A 251 -36.76 21.62 33.92
N PHE A 252 -37.28 20.98 32.86
CA PHE A 252 -36.49 20.06 32.03
C PHE A 252 -35.39 20.77 31.23
N GLU A 253 -35.73 21.87 30.55
CA GLU A 253 -34.76 22.69 29.78
C GLU A 253 -33.58 23.14 30.67
N GLU A 254 -33.88 23.66 31.85
CA GLU A 254 -32.85 24.10 32.80
C GLU A 254 -31.97 22.95 33.26
N THR A 255 -32.56 21.77 33.50
CA THR A 255 -31.83 20.56 33.89
C THR A 255 -30.91 20.08 32.76
N VAL A 256 -31.36 20.15 31.50
CA VAL A 256 -30.55 19.83 30.32
C VAL A 256 -29.39 20.82 30.20
N ARG A 257 -29.61 22.13 30.40
CA ARG A 257 -28.51 23.12 30.41
C ARG A 257 -27.49 22.84 31.50
N GLU A 258 -27.93 22.46 32.69
CA GLU A 258 -27.02 22.08 33.78
C GLU A 258 -26.18 20.87 33.41
N LEU A 259 -26.79 19.83 32.82
CA LEU A 259 -26.07 18.66 32.32
C LEU A 259 -25.03 19.06 31.26
N THR A 260 -25.39 19.92 30.30
CA THR A 260 -24.45 20.42 29.29
C THR A 260 -23.29 21.20 29.91
N ARG A 261 -23.57 22.07 30.89
CA ARG A 261 -22.56 22.84 31.62
C ARG A 261 -21.58 21.95 32.38
N ARG A 262 -22.00 20.74 32.78
CA ARG A 262 -21.17 19.71 33.41
C ARG A 262 -20.38 18.86 32.41
N GLY A 263 -20.50 19.12 31.11
CA GLY A 263 -19.77 18.45 30.05
C GLY A 263 -20.48 17.24 29.45
N PHE A 264 -21.77 17.02 29.75
CA PHE A 264 -22.54 15.96 29.09
C PHE A 264 -22.98 16.40 27.69
N ASP A 265 -22.63 15.59 26.70
CA ASP A 265 -22.77 15.87 25.26
C ASP A 265 -23.44 14.73 24.47
N ALA A 266 -24.06 13.78 25.16
CA ALA A 266 -24.81 12.69 24.53
C ALA A 266 -26.04 12.36 25.35
N PHE A 267 -27.22 12.38 24.74
CA PHE A 267 -28.52 12.19 25.36
C PHE A 267 -29.31 11.12 24.61
N ILE A 268 -29.71 10.07 25.33
CA ILE A 268 -30.48 8.96 24.78
C ILE A 268 -31.85 8.97 25.45
N GLU A 269 -32.90 9.23 24.68
CA GLU A 269 -34.27 9.10 25.17
C GLU A 269 -34.67 7.63 25.22
N VAL A 270 -34.81 7.10 26.42
CA VAL A 270 -35.13 5.70 26.69
C VAL A 270 -36.64 5.56 26.78
N SER A 271 -37.29 5.42 25.62
CA SER A 271 -38.75 5.44 25.52
C SER A 271 -39.30 4.66 24.32
N ALA A 272 -40.60 4.40 24.35
CA ALA A 272 -41.36 3.77 23.27
C ALA A 272 -41.46 4.66 22.00
N HIS A 273 -41.28 5.97 22.14
CA HIS A 273 -41.26 6.94 21.06
C HIS A 273 -40.66 8.27 21.56
N PRO A 274 -39.73 8.91 20.82
CA PRO A 274 -39.14 10.18 21.23
C PRO A 274 -40.18 11.29 21.34
N VAL A 275 -40.22 11.96 22.49
CA VAL A 275 -41.08 13.13 22.73
C VAL A 275 -40.33 14.33 23.31
N LEU A 276 -39.12 14.13 23.87
CA LEU A 276 -38.27 15.18 24.43
C LEU A 276 -37.05 15.50 23.57
N THR A 277 -36.67 14.62 22.63
CA THR A 277 -35.46 14.82 21.80
C THR A 277 -35.37 16.18 21.13
N VAL A 278 -36.49 16.74 20.67
CA VAL A 278 -36.52 18.08 20.05
C VAL A 278 -36.17 19.17 21.07
N GLY A 279 -36.79 19.14 22.25
CA GLY A 279 -36.50 20.12 23.30
C GLY A 279 -35.06 20.01 23.82
N VAL A 280 -34.53 18.78 23.89
CA VAL A 280 -33.13 18.51 24.18
C VAL A 280 -32.23 19.13 23.10
N GLN A 281 -32.48 18.88 21.82
CA GLN A 281 -31.71 19.45 20.70
C GLN A 281 -31.71 20.99 20.72
N GLU A 282 -32.89 21.62 20.83
CA GLU A 282 -33.02 23.09 20.88
C GLU A 282 -32.23 23.69 22.04
N THR A 283 -32.26 23.06 23.22
CA THR A 283 -31.52 23.52 24.40
C THR A 283 -30.00 23.51 24.15
N LEU A 284 -29.51 22.48 23.48
CA LEU A 284 -28.10 22.25 23.22
C LEU A 284 -27.57 23.17 22.12
N GLU A 285 -28.35 23.38 21.06
CA GLU A 285 -28.09 24.36 20.02
C GLU A 285 -28.02 25.78 20.62
N ALA A 286 -28.97 26.14 21.48
CA ALA A 286 -28.97 27.42 22.20
C ALA A 286 -27.77 27.57 23.16
N ALA A 287 -27.18 26.46 23.63
CA ALA A 287 -25.94 26.46 24.42
C ALA A 287 -24.67 26.47 23.55
N GLY A 288 -24.78 26.52 22.22
CA GLY A 288 -23.63 26.51 21.30
C GLY A 288 -22.94 25.14 21.17
N THR A 289 -23.62 24.06 21.56
CA THR A 289 -23.10 22.69 21.50
C THR A 289 -23.78 21.90 20.39
N ARG A 290 -23.09 20.91 19.79
CA ARG A 290 -23.68 19.94 18.83
C ARG A 290 -23.60 18.49 19.35
N PRO A 291 -24.30 18.17 20.45
CA PRO A 291 -24.26 16.87 21.09
C PRO A 291 -25.12 15.82 20.38
N ALA A 292 -24.85 14.56 20.70
CA ALA A 292 -25.60 13.40 20.22
C ALA A 292 -26.99 13.34 20.88
N VAL A 293 -28.08 13.37 20.11
CA VAL A 293 -29.44 13.16 20.64
C VAL A 293 -30.14 12.07 19.82
N CYS A 294 -30.52 10.98 20.47
CA CYS A 294 -31.27 9.90 19.81
C CYS A 294 -32.38 9.33 20.71
N GLY A 295 -33.46 8.83 20.10
CA GLY A 295 -34.49 8.07 20.79
C GLY A 295 -34.26 6.57 20.67
N THR A 296 -34.87 5.78 21.55
CA THR A 296 -34.72 4.31 21.56
C THR A 296 -35.62 3.65 20.52
N LEU A 297 -36.93 3.75 20.68
CA LEU A 297 -37.92 3.21 19.74
C LEU A 297 -38.66 4.33 18.99
N ARG A 298 -39.44 3.96 17.97
CA ARG A 298 -40.36 4.87 17.27
C ARG A 298 -41.73 4.22 17.14
N ARG A 299 -42.78 5.04 17.01
CA ARG A 299 -44.15 4.57 16.81
C ARG A 299 -44.22 3.72 15.55
N GLY A 300 -44.71 2.48 15.67
CA GLY A 300 -44.74 1.50 14.58
C GLY A 300 -43.42 0.75 14.35
N GLU A 301 -42.39 1.02 15.14
CA GLU A 301 -41.05 0.41 15.04
C GLU A 301 -40.58 -0.06 16.43
N GLY A 302 -41.27 -1.06 16.99
CA GLY A 302 -41.06 -1.55 18.36
C GLY A 302 -40.03 -2.67 18.50
N GLY A 303 -39.23 -2.92 17.47
CA GLY A 303 -38.44 -4.14 17.29
C GLY A 303 -36.93 -4.00 17.29
N ALA A 304 -36.24 -5.14 17.12
CA ALA A 304 -34.78 -5.22 17.15
C ALA A 304 -34.11 -4.34 16.07
N ARG A 305 -34.71 -4.24 14.88
CA ARG A 305 -34.21 -3.38 13.79
C ARG A 305 -34.11 -1.92 14.21
N ARG A 306 -35.13 -1.40 14.90
CA ARG A 306 -35.14 -0.01 15.37
C ARG A 306 -34.12 0.22 16.47
N LEU A 307 -34.03 -0.71 17.41
CA LEU A 307 -33.02 -0.68 18.46
C LEU A 307 -31.59 -0.66 17.88
N LEU A 308 -31.27 -1.56 16.95
CA LEU A 308 -29.97 -1.61 16.28
C LEU A 308 -29.67 -0.31 15.52
N THR A 309 -30.69 0.27 14.88
CA THR A 309 -30.57 1.59 14.23
C THR A 309 -30.24 2.67 15.26
N SER A 310 -30.87 2.66 16.42
CA SER A 310 -30.61 3.62 17.50
C SER A 310 -29.23 3.43 18.14
N LEU A 311 -28.76 2.19 18.29
CA LEU A 311 -27.39 1.87 18.71
C LEU A 311 -26.36 2.40 17.69
N GLY A 312 -26.61 2.20 16.40
CA GLY A 312 -25.78 2.76 15.33
C GLY A 312 -25.75 4.28 15.33
N GLN A 313 -26.90 4.93 15.55
CA GLN A 313 -26.99 6.40 15.70
C GLN A 313 -26.19 6.90 16.90
N ALA A 314 -26.29 6.22 18.05
CA ALA A 314 -25.49 6.54 19.23
C ALA A 314 -23.99 6.35 18.98
N TRP A 315 -23.60 5.26 18.33
CA TRP A 315 -22.21 4.94 17.99
C TRP A 315 -21.59 5.97 17.06
N VAL A 316 -22.26 6.31 15.96
CA VAL A 316 -21.80 7.36 15.01
C VAL A 316 -21.66 8.70 15.71
N ALA A 317 -22.49 8.95 16.72
CA ALA A 317 -22.45 10.16 17.51
C ALA A 317 -21.46 10.10 18.71
N GLY A 318 -20.58 9.09 18.76
CA GLY A 318 -19.47 8.99 19.72
C GLY A 318 -19.78 8.24 21.01
N VAL A 319 -20.98 7.66 21.16
CA VAL A 319 -21.31 6.81 22.32
C VAL A 319 -20.67 5.44 22.16
N ALA A 320 -19.88 5.01 23.13
CA ALA A 320 -19.32 3.65 23.14
C ALA A 320 -20.44 2.60 23.23
N VAL A 321 -20.50 1.71 22.23
CA VAL A 321 -21.38 0.54 22.17
C VAL A 321 -20.48 -0.69 22.14
N ASP A 322 -20.78 -1.68 22.98
CA ASP A 322 -20.04 -2.95 23.00
C ASP A 322 -20.65 -3.92 21.99
N TRP A 323 -20.21 -3.79 20.73
CA TRP A 323 -20.66 -4.65 19.62
C TRP A 323 -20.33 -6.13 19.84
N SER A 324 -19.32 -6.46 20.64
CA SER A 324 -18.96 -7.85 20.94
C SER A 324 -20.03 -8.57 21.75
N ARG A 325 -20.84 -7.85 22.54
CA ARG A 325 -21.99 -8.40 23.27
C ARG A 325 -23.19 -8.67 22.37
N LEU A 326 -23.32 -7.93 21.27
CA LEU A 326 -24.41 -8.07 20.31
C LEU A 326 -24.10 -9.14 19.24
N VAL A 327 -22.82 -9.27 18.87
CA VAL A 327 -22.33 -10.24 17.88
C VAL A 327 -21.15 -11.01 18.48
N PRO A 328 -21.39 -11.95 19.42
CA PRO A 328 -20.33 -12.64 20.16
C PRO A 328 -19.53 -13.63 19.30
N ALA A 329 -20.09 -14.09 18.18
CA ALA A 329 -19.43 -14.97 17.23
C ALA A 329 -19.74 -14.51 15.79
N GLY A 330 -18.76 -13.93 15.11
CA GLY A 330 -18.87 -13.50 13.72
C GLY A 330 -17.51 -13.55 13.03
N ASN A 331 -17.50 -13.86 11.73
CA ASN A 331 -16.29 -13.74 10.93
C ASN A 331 -16.03 -12.26 10.64
N THR A 332 -14.86 -11.75 11.03
CA THR A 332 -14.42 -10.42 10.63
C THR A 332 -14.12 -10.42 9.14
N VAL A 333 -14.78 -9.55 8.38
CA VAL A 333 -14.50 -9.32 6.96
C VAL A 333 -13.75 -8.00 6.81
N GLU A 334 -12.75 -7.94 5.94
CA GLU A 334 -12.15 -6.66 5.58
C GLU A 334 -13.19 -5.80 4.86
N LEU A 335 -13.41 -4.60 5.39
CA LEU A 335 -14.18 -3.57 4.72
C LEU A 335 -13.22 -2.69 3.92
N PRO A 336 -13.69 -2.05 2.82
CA PRO A 336 -12.92 -1.02 2.14
C PRO A 336 -12.36 -0.02 3.17
N THR A 337 -11.09 0.35 3.02
CA THR A 337 -10.46 1.33 3.89
C THR A 337 -11.15 2.69 3.75
N TYR A 338 -10.86 3.63 4.65
CA TYR A 338 -11.37 5.00 4.58
C TYR A 338 -11.25 5.55 3.16
N ALA A 339 -12.37 5.94 2.56
CA ALA A 339 -12.39 6.55 1.24
C ALA A 339 -11.82 7.96 1.35
N PHE A 340 -10.49 8.06 1.31
CA PHE A 340 -9.79 9.33 1.32
C PHE A 340 -10.38 10.21 0.21
N GLN A 341 -10.66 11.48 0.51
CA GLN A 341 -11.20 12.43 -0.47
C GLN A 341 -10.23 12.73 -1.62
N HIS A 342 -9.02 12.14 -1.58
CA HIS A 342 -7.93 12.28 -2.54
C HIS A 342 -7.65 13.75 -2.91
N GLN A 343 -7.81 14.65 -1.94
CA GLN A 343 -7.42 16.04 -2.11
C GLN A 343 -5.92 16.18 -1.87
N ARG A 344 -5.23 16.77 -2.85
CA ARG A 344 -3.78 17.00 -2.82
C ARG A 344 -3.47 18.12 -1.83
N TYR A 345 -3.17 17.75 -0.59
CA TYR A 345 -2.66 18.66 0.45
C TYR A 345 -1.14 18.52 0.60
N TRP A 346 -0.43 18.70 -0.50
CA TRP A 346 1.02 18.82 -0.47
C TRP A 346 1.38 20.27 -0.21
N LEU A 347 2.40 20.52 0.63
CA LEU A 347 3.19 21.72 0.45
C LEU A 347 3.81 21.56 -0.93
N ASP A 348 3.20 22.17 -1.95
CA ASP A 348 3.87 22.38 -3.22
C ASP A 348 5.06 23.26 -2.86
N ASN A 349 6.18 22.60 -2.54
CA ASN A 349 7.46 23.22 -2.48
C ASN A 349 7.67 23.68 -3.91
N THR A 350 7.22 24.90 -4.20
CA THR A 350 7.70 25.70 -5.30
C THR A 350 9.18 25.90 -5.02
N THR A 351 9.97 24.85 -5.22
CA THR A 351 11.42 24.92 -5.41
C THR A 351 11.64 25.57 -6.78
N GLY A 352 11.18 26.81 -6.89
CA GLY A 352 11.25 27.68 -8.05
C GLY A 352 11.55 29.13 -7.67
N SER A 353 11.54 29.54 -6.40
CA SER A 353 11.80 30.96 -6.07
C SER A 353 12.40 31.28 -4.69
N GLY A 354 13.08 30.35 -3.99
CA GLY A 354 13.46 30.61 -2.59
C GLY A 354 14.85 30.20 -2.08
N VAL A 355 15.58 29.28 -2.73
CA VAL A 355 16.95 28.97 -2.28
C VAL A 355 17.91 29.92 -3.00
N ASP A 356 18.49 30.85 -2.27
CA ASP A 356 19.55 31.72 -2.77
C ASP A 356 20.80 30.86 -3.05
N VAL A 357 20.87 30.29 -4.25
CA VAL A 357 22.05 29.57 -4.78
C VAL A 357 23.30 30.47 -4.79
N GLY A 358 23.13 31.79 -4.67
CA GLY A 358 24.21 32.74 -4.47
C GLY A 358 25.00 32.52 -3.17
N ALA A 359 24.38 31.95 -2.12
CA ALA A 359 25.08 31.59 -0.89
C ALA A 359 26.15 30.50 -1.10
N ALA A 360 26.00 29.66 -2.14
CA ALA A 360 26.98 28.67 -2.56
C ALA A 360 27.97 29.20 -3.63
N GLY A 361 27.91 30.49 -3.96
CA GLY A 361 28.73 31.13 -5.00
C GLY A 361 28.30 30.80 -6.44
N LEU A 362 27.10 30.26 -6.63
CA LEU A 362 26.57 29.88 -7.94
C LEU A 362 25.64 30.97 -8.49
N GLY A 363 25.63 31.17 -9.81
CA GLY A 363 24.66 32.03 -10.48
C GLY A 363 23.29 31.35 -10.57
N ALA A 364 22.20 32.12 -10.47
CA ALA A 364 20.86 31.58 -10.70
C ALA A 364 20.57 31.51 -12.21
N ALA A 365 20.33 30.30 -12.73
CA ALA A 365 20.00 30.12 -14.15
C ALA A 365 18.58 30.61 -14.52
N ARG A 366 17.69 30.78 -13.51
CA ARG A 366 16.33 31.32 -13.66
C ARG A 366 15.54 30.65 -14.80
N HIS A 367 15.58 29.32 -14.87
CA HIS A 367 14.91 28.54 -15.89
C HIS A 367 14.22 27.31 -15.26
N PRO A 368 13.00 26.91 -15.67
CA PRO A 368 12.28 25.82 -15.01
C PRO A 368 12.99 24.46 -15.01
N LEU A 369 13.85 24.20 -16.01
CA LEU A 369 14.64 22.96 -16.10
C LEU A 369 16.08 23.11 -15.57
N LEU A 370 16.56 24.33 -15.29
CA LEU A 370 17.95 24.61 -14.87
C LEU A 370 17.95 25.59 -13.68
N GLY A 371 18.45 25.13 -12.53
CA GLY A 371 18.43 25.89 -11.28
C GLY A 371 19.64 26.80 -11.09
N ALA A 372 20.82 26.39 -11.55
CA ALA A 372 22.08 27.10 -11.30
C ALA A 372 23.00 27.12 -12.53
N ALA A 373 23.87 28.12 -12.59
CA ALA A 373 24.92 28.29 -13.59
C ALA A 373 26.27 28.58 -12.93
N VAL A 374 27.33 27.99 -13.47
CA VAL A 374 28.70 28.10 -12.96
C VAL A 374 29.64 28.45 -14.10
N ALA A 375 30.25 29.63 -14.04
CA ALA A 375 31.32 30.01 -14.95
C ALA A 375 32.62 29.29 -14.59
N LEU A 376 33.23 28.60 -15.56
CA LEU A 376 34.50 27.92 -15.40
C LEU A 376 35.66 28.93 -15.49
N ALA A 377 36.54 28.90 -14.50
CA ALA A 377 37.70 29.79 -14.46
C ALA A 377 38.68 29.49 -15.61
N GLY A 378 39.17 30.54 -16.28
CA GLY A 378 40.32 30.48 -17.19
C GLY A 378 40.01 30.26 -18.68
N ASN A 379 38.81 29.80 -19.05
CA ASN A 379 38.48 29.52 -20.46
C ASN A 379 37.10 30.05 -20.92
N GLY A 380 36.35 30.69 -20.03
CA GLY A 380 35.04 31.29 -20.34
C GLY A 380 33.96 30.26 -20.71
N GLY A 381 34.14 28.98 -20.37
CA GLY A 381 33.08 27.97 -20.44
C GLY A 381 32.11 28.08 -19.25
N THR A 382 30.96 27.45 -19.36
CA THR A 382 29.90 27.51 -18.33
C THR A 382 29.23 26.14 -18.18
N VAL A 383 28.88 25.78 -16.94
CA VAL A 383 28.04 24.61 -16.65
C VAL A 383 26.73 25.07 -16.05
N LEU A 384 25.61 24.68 -16.66
CA LEU A 384 24.28 24.86 -16.10
C LEU A 384 23.80 23.53 -15.52
N THR A 385 23.12 23.54 -14.38
CA THR A 385 22.64 22.32 -13.74
C THR A 385 21.20 22.45 -13.26
N GLY A 386 20.47 21.34 -13.33
CA GLY A 386 19.08 21.24 -12.96
C GLY A 386 18.73 19.86 -12.40
N ARG A 387 17.51 19.74 -11.90
CA ARG A 387 16.96 18.51 -11.35
C ARG A 387 15.57 18.31 -11.94
N LEU A 388 15.36 17.21 -12.65
CA LEU A 388 14.10 16.88 -13.30
C LEU A 388 13.42 15.71 -12.59
N SER A 389 12.15 15.84 -12.27
CA SER A 389 11.36 14.75 -11.68
C SER A 389 9.90 14.89 -12.07
N LEU A 390 9.18 13.77 -12.18
CA LEU A 390 7.74 13.81 -12.44
C LEU A 390 6.96 14.44 -11.27
N ALA A 391 7.55 14.48 -10.07
CA ALA A 391 6.96 15.16 -8.92
C ALA A 391 6.97 16.70 -9.06
N THR A 392 7.99 17.27 -9.72
CA THR A 392 8.18 18.73 -9.87
C THR A 392 7.81 19.25 -11.26
N HIS A 393 7.92 18.41 -12.29
CA HIS A 393 7.68 18.74 -13.70
C HIS A 393 6.60 17.82 -14.26
N LEU A 394 5.39 17.90 -13.68
CA LEU A 394 4.27 16.99 -13.96
C LEU A 394 3.96 16.86 -15.45
N TRP A 395 4.08 17.96 -16.21
CA TRP A 395 3.81 17.97 -17.65
C TRP A 395 4.74 17.06 -18.46
N LEU A 396 5.94 16.73 -17.97
CA LEU A 396 6.84 15.80 -18.64
C LEU A 396 6.32 14.36 -18.64
N ALA A 397 5.42 14.00 -17.72
CA ALA A 397 4.78 12.68 -17.68
C ALA A 397 3.89 12.42 -18.91
N ASP A 398 3.43 13.48 -19.55
CA ASP A 398 2.54 13.44 -20.72
C ASP A 398 3.30 13.24 -22.04
N HIS A 399 4.60 12.98 -22.01
CA HIS A 399 5.38 12.62 -23.20
C HIS A 399 6.06 11.26 -22.99
N ALA A 400 5.35 10.21 -23.37
CA ALA A 400 5.82 8.85 -23.32
C ALA A 400 5.87 8.20 -24.70
N VAL A 401 6.84 7.30 -24.89
CA VAL A 401 6.95 6.46 -26.09
C VAL A 401 7.07 5.02 -25.64
N ARG A 402 6.13 4.17 -26.05
CA ARG A 402 6.05 2.74 -25.66
C ARG A 402 6.10 2.54 -24.14
N GLY A 403 5.32 3.33 -23.40
CA GLY A 403 5.28 3.31 -21.93
C GLY A 403 6.49 3.91 -21.21
N VAL A 404 7.49 4.45 -21.93
CA VAL A 404 8.68 5.08 -21.33
C VAL A 404 8.56 6.60 -21.39
N VAL A 405 8.60 7.27 -20.24
CA VAL A 405 8.53 8.74 -20.14
C VAL A 405 9.87 9.37 -20.54
N LEU A 406 9.86 10.21 -21.56
CA LEU A 406 11.05 10.83 -22.14
C LEU A 406 10.97 12.35 -22.05
N VAL A 407 12.08 13.02 -21.73
CA VAL A 407 12.21 14.45 -22.03
C VAL A 407 12.20 14.61 -23.56
N PRO A 408 11.28 15.42 -24.13
CA PRO A 408 11.18 15.56 -25.58
C PRO A 408 12.45 16.16 -26.17
N GLY A 409 12.72 15.87 -27.44
CA GLY A 409 13.88 16.44 -28.14
C GLY A 409 13.87 17.98 -28.13
N THR A 410 12.68 18.59 -28.18
CA THR A 410 12.50 20.04 -28.02
C THR A 410 12.91 20.57 -26.64
N GLY A 411 12.82 19.74 -25.60
CA GLY A 411 13.33 20.05 -24.27
C GLY A 411 14.85 20.10 -24.22
N LEU A 412 15.53 19.23 -24.96
CA LEU A 412 17.00 19.26 -25.10
C LEU A 412 17.46 20.47 -25.92
N VAL A 413 16.70 20.87 -26.94
CA VAL A 413 16.94 22.12 -27.68
C VAL A 413 16.79 23.35 -26.78
N GLU A 414 15.72 23.42 -25.98
CA GLU A 414 15.50 24.50 -25.00
C GLU A 414 16.67 24.61 -24.00
N LEU A 415 17.17 23.47 -23.50
CA LEU A 415 18.36 23.44 -22.63
C LEU A 415 19.60 24.02 -23.34
N ALA A 416 19.82 23.67 -24.61
CA ALA A 416 20.96 24.16 -25.38
C ALA A 416 20.84 25.67 -25.70
N VAL A 417 19.64 26.14 -26.06
CA VAL A 417 19.37 27.57 -26.30
C VAL A 417 19.64 28.38 -25.03
N ARG A 418 19.05 27.97 -23.90
CA ARG A 418 19.26 28.67 -22.62
C ARG A 418 20.74 28.67 -22.21
N ALA A 419 21.46 27.58 -22.44
CA ALA A 419 22.90 27.51 -22.17
C ALA A 419 23.72 28.42 -23.10
N GLY A 420 23.33 28.51 -24.38
CA GLY A 420 23.91 29.45 -25.34
C GLY A 420 23.71 30.92 -24.94
N ASP A 421 22.51 31.29 -24.50
CA ASP A 421 22.19 32.64 -24.04
C ASP A 421 23.09 33.08 -22.86
N GLU A 422 23.44 32.15 -21.96
CA GLU A 422 24.33 32.41 -20.82
C GLU A 422 25.74 32.86 -21.24
N VAL A 423 26.16 32.49 -22.45
CA VAL A 423 27.48 32.83 -23.02
C VAL A 423 27.39 33.80 -24.22
N GLY A 424 26.20 34.36 -24.50
CA GLY A 424 25.98 35.29 -25.61
C GLY A 424 25.89 34.64 -27.00
N CYS A 425 25.60 33.34 -27.06
CA CYS A 425 25.41 32.57 -28.29
C CYS A 425 23.91 32.32 -28.55
N GLY A 426 23.29 33.16 -29.39
CA GLY A 426 21.85 33.12 -29.68
C GLY A 426 21.42 32.13 -30.78
N ARG A 427 22.33 31.30 -31.30
CA ARG A 427 22.04 30.28 -32.32
C ARG A 427 22.67 28.95 -31.97
N VAL A 428 21.90 27.87 -32.06
CA VAL A 428 22.38 26.49 -32.03
C VAL A 428 22.70 26.09 -33.47
N GLU A 429 23.99 26.01 -33.80
CA GLU A 429 24.44 25.65 -35.14
C GLU A 429 24.16 24.18 -35.43
N GLU A 430 24.42 23.32 -34.44
CA GLU A 430 24.15 21.88 -34.50
C GLU A 430 23.89 21.33 -33.10
N LEU A 431 22.93 20.42 -32.97
CA LEU A 431 22.71 19.60 -31.78
C LEU A 431 22.27 18.20 -32.22
N THR A 432 23.12 17.21 -31.98
CA THR A 432 22.85 15.79 -32.25
C THR A 432 22.47 15.08 -30.96
N LEU A 433 21.31 14.42 -30.96
CA LEU A 433 20.80 13.65 -29.84
C LEU A 433 21.34 12.22 -29.88
N GLN A 434 22.08 11.83 -28.86
CA GLN A 434 22.79 10.54 -28.79
C GLN A 434 21.99 9.45 -28.07
N ALA A 435 21.35 9.81 -26.95
CA ALA A 435 20.57 8.90 -26.12
C ALA A 435 19.32 9.59 -25.57
N PRO A 436 18.17 8.90 -25.49
CA PRO A 436 16.97 9.45 -24.85
C PRO A 436 17.24 9.80 -23.38
N LEU A 437 16.71 10.92 -22.90
CA LEU A 437 16.74 11.28 -21.48
C LEU A 437 15.43 10.79 -20.84
N VAL A 438 15.51 9.65 -20.14
CA VAL A 438 14.36 8.99 -19.51
C VAL A 438 14.14 9.54 -18.11
N LEU A 439 12.88 9.79 -17.74
CA LEU A 439 12.52 10.16 -16.38
C LEU A 439 11.94 8.95 -15.64
N PRO A 440 12.48 8.60 -14.45
CA PRO A 440 11.93 7.49 -13.68
C PRO A 440 10.55 7.87 -13.11
N PRO A 441 9.65 6.88 -12.91
CA PRO A 441 8.34 7.11 -12.30
C PRO A 441 8.45 7.64 -10.86
N GLU A 442 9.52 7.27 -10.16
CA GLU A 442 9.86 7.75 -8.82
C GLU A 442 11.30 8.26 -8.77
N GLY A 443 11.55 9.32 -7.99
CA GLY A 443 12.87 9.94 -7.88
C GLY A 443 13.09 11.07 -8.88
N ALA A 444 14.36 11.42 -9.13
CA ALA A 444 14.73 12.50 -10.03
C ALA A 444 16.01 12.17 -10.79
N VAL A 445 16.27 12.95 -11.84
CA VAL A 445 17.54 12.97 -12.55
C VAL A 445 18.21 14.33 -12.37
N GLN A 446 19.51 14.32 -12.16
CA GLN A 446 20.36 15.50 -12.23
C GLN A 446 20.74 15.72 -13.68
N VAL A 447 20.66 16.96 -14.14
CA VAL A 447 21.01 17.37 -15.51
C VAL A 447 22.15 18.37 -15.45
N GLN A 448 23.09 18.25 -16.40
CA GLN A 448 24.15 19.21 -16.64
C GLN A 448 24.22 19.58 -18.11
N VAL A 449 24.34 20.87 -18.41
CA VAL A 449 24.65 21.38 -19.75
C VAL A 449 25.99 22.08 -19.68
N VAL A 450 26.96 21.55 -20.41
CA VAL A 450 28.36 22.01 -20.42
C VAL A 450 28.60 22.77 -21.70
N VAL A 451 28.94 24.05 -21.59
CA VAL A 451 29.33 24.90 -22.72
C VAL A 451 30.83 25.15 -22.68
N GLY A 452 31.50 24.80 -23.78
CA GLY A 452 32.94 24.92 -23.93
C GLY A 452 33.45 26.37 -24.07
N ALA A 453 34.77 26.49 -24.15
CA ALA A 453 35.43 27.75 -24.50
C ALA A 453 35.09 28.15 -25.93
N ALA A 454 35.10 29.47 -26.20
CA ALA A 454 34.96 29.98 -27.57
C ALA A 454 36.23 29.71 -28.39
N ASP A 455 36.05 29.32 -29.64
CA ASP A 455 37.11 29.35 -30.64
C ASP A 455 37.29 30.77 -31.24
N ASP A 456 38.19 30.90 -32.22
CA ASP A 456 38.50 32.18 -32.90
C ASP A 456 37.29 32.78 -33.64
N ALA A 457 36.27 31.97 -33.97
CA ALA A 457 35.02 32.39 -34.60
C ALA A 457 33.89 32.64 -33.58
N GLY A 458 34.15 32.45 -32.30
CA GLY A 458 33.17 32.57 -31.22
C GLY A 458 32.30 31.33 -31.02
N VAL A 459 32.52 30.26 -31.79
CA VAL A 459 31.75 29.00 -31.69
C VAL A 459 32.16 28.25 -30.43
N ARG A 460 31.18 27.63 -29.77
CA ARG A 460 31.37 26.89 -28.51
C ARG A 460 30.70 25.54 -28.61
N SER A 461 31.32 24.49 -28.05
CA SER A 461 30.65 23.20 -27.89
C SER A 461 29.55 23.29 -26.84
N VAL A 462 28.52 22.47 -26.97
CA VAL A 462 27.47 22.25 -25.96
C VAL A 462 27.20 20.76 -25.80
N ASP A 463 27.28 20.27 -24.57
CA ASP A 463 27.03 18.87 -24.22
C ASP A 463 25.99 18.78 -23.09
N ILE A 464 25.01 17.89 -23.23
CA ILE A 464 23.90 17.70 -22.28
C ILE A 464 24.01 16.33 -21.64
N TYR A 465 24.21 16.29 -20.33
CA TYR A 465 24.34 15.08 -19.54
C TYR A 465 23.21 14.92 -18.53
N SER A 466 22.88 13.68 -18.17
CA SER A 466 22.08 13.40 -16.99
C SER A 466 22.58 12.20 -16.20
N ARG A 467 22.17 12.10 -14.94
CA ARG A 467 22.32 10.90 -14.11
C ARG A 467 21.17 10.77 -13.12
N PRO A 468 20.79 9.56 -12.68
CA PRO A 468 19.83 9.38 -11.60
C PRO A 468 20.29 10.05 -10.28
N GLU A 469 19.34 10.61 -9.54
CA GLU A 469 19.58 11.16 -8.20
C GLU A 469 19.41 10.05 -7.16
N GLU A 470 20.52 9.39 -6.78
CA GLU A 470 20.55 8.42 -5.68
C GLU A 470 21.18 9.02 -4.41
N PRO A 471 20.54 8.90 -3.23
CA PRO A 471 21.12 9.41 -1.99
C PRO A 471 22.44 8.70 -1.63
N GLY A 472 23.54 9.45 -1.59
CA GLY A 472 24.83 8.99 -1.07
C GLY A 472 25.72 8.20 -2.04
N VAL A 473 25.35 8.10 -3.33
CA VAL A 473 26.14 7.43 -4.36
C VAL A 473 26.22 8.29 -5.62
N ASP A 474 27.43 8.61 -6.09
CA ASP A 474 27.63 9.28 -7.38
C ASP A 474 27.58 8.24 -8.52
N GLY A 475 26.46 8.19 -9.25
CA GLY A 475 26.32 7.38 -10.47
C GLY A 475 27.02 8.01 -11.70
N PRO A 476 27.25 7.22 -12.78
CA PRO A 476 27.86 7.71 -14.02
C PRO A 476 26.94 8.68 -14.77
N TRP A 477 27.52 9.65 -15.48
CA TRP A 477 26.80 10.58 -16.35
C TRP A 477 26.58 9.99 -17.74
N THR A 478 25.38 10.13 -18.27
CA THR A 478 25.01 9.76 -19.63
C THR A 478 24.94 10.99 -20.52
N LEU A 479 25.60 10.95 -21.69
CA LEU A 479 25.52 12.03 -22.70
C LEU A 479 24.27 11.86 -23.56
N HIS A 480 23.38 12.85 -23.54
CA HIS A 480 22.12 12.85 -24.27
C HIS A 480 22.17 13.66 -25.56
N GLY A 481 22.93 14.74 -25.59
CA GLY A 481 23.08 15.57 -26.78
C GLY A 481 24.43 16.28 -26.81
N THR A 482 25.01 16.42 -28.00
CA THR A 482 26.28 17.13 -28.23
C THR A 482 26.17 17.99 -29.49
N GLY A 483 26.83 19.14 -29.49
CA GLY A 483 26.66 20.10 -30.57
C GLY A 483 27.49 21.37 -30.39
N THR A 484 27.11 22.42 -31.12
CA THR A 484 27.76 23.72 -31.10
C THR A 484 26.77 24.88 -31.11
N VAL A 485 27.08 25.92 -30.35
CA VAL A 485 26.37 27.21 -30.31
C VAL A 485 27.29 28.33 -30.77
N MET A 486 26.74 29.39 -31.37
CA MET A 486 27.53 30.49 -31.90
C MET A 486 26.87 31.87 -31.71
N PRO A 487 27.65 32.97 -31.74
CA PRO A 487 27.13 34.32 -31.62
C PRO A 487 26.30 34.74 -32.84
N GLY A 488 25.28 35.58 -32.58
CA GLY A 488 24.42 36.17 -33.61
C GLY A 488 23.19 35.31 -33.94
N ALA A 489 22.03 35.97 -34.06
CA ALA A 489 20.94 35.43 -34.84
C ALA A 489 21.39 35.56 -36.31
N GLY A 490 21.72 34.45 -36.97
CA GLY A 490 22.05 34.48 -38.39
C GLY A 490 20.99 35.25 -39.18
N GLU A 491 21.38 35.91 -40.28
CA GLU A 491 20.37 36.45 -41.20
C GLU A 491 19.39 35.32 -41.56
N PRO A 492 18.07 35.58 -41.53
CA PRO A 492 17.09 34.59 -41.93
C PRO A 492 17.50 34.02 -43.29
N ALA A 493 17.59 32.70 -43.42
CA ALA A 493 17.85 32.07 -44.71
C ALA A 493 16.85 32.62 -45.76
N ASP A 494 17.36 32.98 -46.95
CA ASP A 494 16.54 33.47 -48.05
C ASP A 494 15.40 32.48 -48.34
N GLY A 495 14.15 32.96 -48.31
CA GLY A 495 12.97 32.14 -48.61
C GLY A 495 12.09 31.70 -47.43
N ARG A 496 12.20 32.31 -46.24
CA ARG A 496 11.24 32.07 -45.14
C ARG A 496 9.80 32.40 -45.55
N ALA A 497 8.87 31.57 -45.10
CA ALA A 497 7.46 31.77 -45.42
C ALA A 497 6.82 32.91 -44.63
N ASP A 498 5.95 33.67 -45.30
CA ASP A 498 5.08 34.65 -44.65
C ASP A 498 3.95 33.94 -43.89
N LEU A 499 4.02 33.93 -42.56
CA LEU A 499 3.04 33.31 -41.66
C LEU A 499 1.90 34.27 -41.27
N THR A 500 1.88 35.50 -41.78
CA THR A 500 0.80 36.48 -41.49
C THR A 500 -0.50 36.12 -42.21
N VAL A 501 -0.40 35.43 -43.35
CA VAL A 501 -1.55 34.93 -44.12
C VAL A 501 -1.98 33.56 -43.59
N TRP A 502 -3.14 33.50 -42.91
CA TRP A 502 -3.65 32.28 -42.29
C TRP A 502 -5.18 32.13 -42.40
N PRO A 503 -5.71 30.94 -42.74
CA PRO A 503 -4.97 29.74 -43.16
C PRO A 503 -4.17 30.00 -44.46
N PRO A 504 -3.09 29.24 -44.73
CA PRO A 504 -2.27 29.43 -45.91
C PRO A 504 -3.09 29.34 -47.19
N ARG A 505 -2.86 30.24 -48.15
CA ARG A 505 -3.53 30.20 -49.45
C ARG A 505 -3.20 28.91 -50.19
N ASP A 506 -4.22 28.37 -50.86
CA ASP A 506 -4.13 27.14 -51.67
C ASP A 506 -3.73 25.88 -50.88
N ALA A 507 -3.92 25.88 -49.56
CA ALA A 507 -3.68 24.73 -48.70
C ALA A 507 -4.98 23.97 -48.38
N GLN A 508 -4.92 22.64 -48.38
CA GLN A 508 -6.01 21.75 -48.00
C GLN A 508 -5.99 21.50 -46.50
N VAL A 509 -7.15 21.55 -45.84
CA VAL A 509 -7.29 21.16 -44.42
C VAL A 509 -7.12 19.65 -44.28
N LEU A 510 -6.30 19.21 -43.32
CA LEU A 510 -6.21 17.81 -42.91
C LEU A 510 -7.05 17.58 -41.66
N ASP A 511 -7.71 16.42 -41.61
CA ASP A 511 -8.47 16.00 -40.44
C ASP A 511 -7.52 15.63 -39.29
N THR A 512 -7.84 16.12 -38.11
CA THR A 512 -7.09 15.88 -36.87
C THR A 512 -7.90 15.08 -35.84
N ASP A 513 -9.15 14.74 -36.15
CA ASP A 513 -10.01 13.95 -35.27
C ASP A 513 -9.39 12.55 -35.06
N GLY A 514 -9.29 12.11 -33.80
CA GLY A 514 -8.68 10.82 -33.45
C GLY A 514 -7.16 10.72 -33.65
N PHE A 515 -6.46 11.83 -33.93
CA PHE A 515 -5.01 11.84 -34.14
C PHE A 515 -4.25 11.23 -32.95
N TYR A 516 -4.48 11.70 -31.72
CA TYR A 516 -3.76 11.22 -30.55
C TYR A 516 -4.07 9.75 -30.20
N GLU A 517 -5.29 9.28 -30.42
CA GLU A 517 -5.65 7.86 -30.26
C GLU A 517 -4.87 6.99 -31.26
N THR A 518 -4.77 7.45 -32.52
CA THR A 518 -3.98 6.78 -33.55
C THR A 518 -2.49 6.75 -33.20
N MET A 519 -1.96 7.85 -32.67
CA MET A 519 -0.56 7.95 -32.24
C MET A 519 -0.27 7.05 -31.04
N ALA A 520 -1.18 6.96 -30.07
CA ALA A 520 -1.07 6.03 -28.94
C ALA A 520 -1.02 4.57 -29.41
N GLY A 521 -1.85 4.18 -30.39
CA GLY A 521 -1.79 2.86 -31.02
C GLY A 521 -0.46 2.58 -31.74
N ARG A 522 0.27 3.61 -32.14
CA ARG A 522 1.62 3.52 -32.73
C ARG A 522 2.74 3.63 -31.67
N GLY A 523 2.39 3.77 -30.40
CA GLY A 523 3.33 3.86 -29.28
C GLY A 523 3.79 5.27 -28.93
N TYR A 524 3.19 6.34 -29.48
CA TYR A 524 3.38 7.71 -28.98
C TYR A 524 2.25 8.08 -28.02
N GLU A 525 2.54 8.07 -26.73
CA GLU A 525 1.58 8.32 -25.66
C GLU A 525 1.69 9.79 -25.23
N TYR A 526 1.02 10.66 -25.97
CA TYR A 526 0.91 12.08 -25.62
C TYR A 526 -0.27 12.31 -24.67
N GLY A 527 0.02 12.71 -23.44
CA GLY A 527 -0.96 13.17 -22.46
C GLY A 527 -1.36 14.64 -22.65
N PRO A 528 -2.26 15.18 -21.83
CA PRO A 528 -2.89 16.49 -22.03
C PRO A 528 -1.92 17.64 -22.32
N ALA A 529 -0.76 17.72 -21.63
CA ALA A 529 0.23 18.77 -21.83
C ALA A 529 0.83 18.82 -23.25
N PHE A 530 0.94 17.67 -23.93
CA PHE A 530 1.50 17.54 -25.27
C PHE A 530 0.43 17.49 -26.37
N GLN A 531 -0.86 17.58 -26.01
CA GLN A 531 -1.97 17.57 -26.96
C GLN A 531 -2.30 18.98 -27.51
N GLY A 532 -1.28 19.69 -27.99
CA GLY A 532 -1.40 21.09 -28.43
C GLY A 532 -1.88 21.31 -29.86
N LEU A 533 -1.89 20.28 -30.71
CA LEU A 533 -2.26 20.36 -32.14
C LEU A 533 -3.74 20.74 -32.33
N ARG A 534 -4.02 21.85 -33.03
CA ARG A 534 -5.39 22.35 -33.24
C ARG A 534 -5.89 22.17 -34.66
N ARG A 535 -5.08 22.55 -35.65
CA ARG A 535 -5.44 22.48 -37.06
C ARG A 535 -4.20 22.25 -37.91
N VAL A 536 -4.36 21.47 -38.98
CA VAL A 536 -3.28 21.16 -39.92
C VAL A 536 -3.75 21.42 -41.35
N TRP A 537 -2.87 22.01 -42.16
CA TRP A 537 -3.08 22.20 -43.58
C TRP A 537 -1.91 21.65 -44.38
N ARG A 538 -2.17 21.22 -45.62
CA ARG A 538 -1.16 20.73 -46.56
C ARG A 538 -1.19 21.53 -47.85
N ARG A 539 -0.03 21.94 -48.34
CA ARG A 539 0.14 22.56 -49.67
C ARG A 539 1.31 21.90 -50.39
N GLY A 540 1.00 21.02 -51.34
CA GLY A 540 2.02 20.15 -51.95
C GLY A 540 2.68 19.28 -50.88
N ASP A 541 4.00 19.43 -50.71
CA ASP A 541 4.78 18.73 -49.68
C ASP A 541 5.01 19.59 -48.42
N GLU A 542 4.48 20.82 -48.37
CA GLU A 542 4.51 21.65 -47.18
C GLU A 542 3.36 21.32 -46.22
N VAL A 543 3.66 21.32 -44.92
CA VAL A 543 2.70 21.13 -43.83
C VAL A 543 2.64 22.39 -42.99
N PHE A 544 1.44 22.84 -42.66
CA PHE A 544 1.22 23.98 -41.81
C PHE A 544 0.39 23.55 -40.60
N ALA A 545 0.77 24.00 -39.41
CA ALA A 545 0.08 23.65 -38.17
C ALA A 545 -0.22 24.89 -37.34
N GLU A 546 -1.41 24.91 -36.73
CA GLU A 546 -1.73 25.80 -35.63
C GLU A 546 -1.73 24.98 -34.35
N VAL A 547 -0.90 25.38 -33.40
CA VAL A 547 -0.71 24.68 -32.13
C VAL A 547 -0.87 25.65 -30.97
N THR A 548 -1.43 25.19 -29.85
CA THR A 548 -1.67 26.02 -28.67
C THR A 548 -1.33 25.23 -27.42
N LEU A 549 -0.61 25.89 -26.52
CA LEU A 549 -0.21 25.35 -25.23
C LEU A 549 -1.48 25.14 -24.36
N PRO A 550 -1.69 23.96 -23.77
CA PRO A 550 -2.84 23.70 -22.90
C PRO A 550 -2.92 24.69 -21.73
N GLU A 551 -4.15 24.99 -21.29
CA GLU A 551 -4.44 26.05 -20.31
C GLU A 551 -3.72 25.82 -18.97
N GLU A 552 -3.54 24.56 -18.59
CA GLU A 552 -2.90 24.13 -17.35
C GLU A 552 -1.42 24.53 -17.25
N ILE A 553 -0.73 24.63 -18.40
CA ILE A 553 0.71 24.98 -18.47
C ILE A 553 0.98 26.30 -19.18
N ALA A 554 -0.04 26.93 -19.78
CA ALA A 554 0.07 28.20 -20.49
C ALA A 554 0.67 29.33 -19.63
N GLY A 555 0.40 29.33 -18.32
CA GLY A 555 0.94 30.32 -17.37
C GLY A 555 2.48 30.32 -17.25
N SER A 556 3.14 29.22 -17.62
CA SER A 556 4.60 29.08 -17.55
C SER A 556 5.33 29.46 -18.85
N ALA A 557 4.60 29.78 -19.93
CA ALA A 557 5.20 30.00 -21.26
C ALA A 557 6.30 31.07 -21.28
N GLY A 558 6.17 32.11 -20.45
CA GLY A 558 7.17 33.19 -20.36
C GLY A 558 8.45 32.83 -19.61
N GLU A 559 8.52 31.66 -18.98
CA GLU A 559 9.70 31.18 -18.25
C GLU A 559 10.67 30.38 -19.14
N PHE A 560 10.24 30.05 -20.36
CA PHE A 560 11.01 29.34 -21.38
C PHE A 560 11.34 30.26 -22.55
N GLY A 561 12.40 29.94 -23.29
CA GLY A 561 12.63 30.49 -24.61
C GLY A 561 11.47 30.13 -25.54
N LEU A 562 11.23 28.83 -25.70
CA LEU A 562 9.99 28.29 -26.26
C LEU A 562 9.57 27.05 -25.47
N HIS A 563 8.34 27.04 -24.93
CA HIS A 563 7.90 25.93 -24.10
C HIS A 563 8.01 24.58 -24.86
N PRO A 564 8.72 23.56 -24.33
CA PRO A 564 9.01 22.33 -25.08
C PRO A 564 7.77 21.59 -25.59
N ALA A 565 6.70 21.53 -24.79
CA ALA A 565 5.44 20.93 -25.21
C ALA A 565 4.76 21.68 -26.38
N LEU A 566 4.90 23.01 -26.44
CA LEU A 566 4.35 23.81 -27.55
C LEU A 566 5.16 23.59 -28.83
N ALA A 567 6.49 23.56 -28.70
CA ALA A 567 7.39 23.26 -29.81
C ALA A 567 7.16 21.84 -30.35
N ASP A 568 7.00 20.86 -29.46
CA ASP A 568 6.77 19.46 -29.82
C ASP A 568 5.43 19.28 -30.54
N ALA A 569 4.36 19.89 -30.04
CA ALA A 569 3.06 19.92 -30.72
C ALA A 569 3.17 20.43 -32.17
N GLY A 570 4.07 21.39 -32.43
CA GLY A 570 4.37 21.87 -33.78
C GLY A 570 4.96 20.78 -34.70
N LEU A 571 5.78 19.88 -34.17
CA LEU A 571 6.39 18.78 -34.91
C LEU A 571 5.41 17.63 -35.18
N GLN A 572 4.45 17.42 -34.27
CA GLN A 572 3.47 16.33 -34.37
C GLN A 572 2.66 16.36 -35.66
N ALA A 573 2.44 17.54 -36.27
CA ALA A 573 1.79 17.64 -37.58
C ALA A 573 2.55 16.92 -38.71
N GLY A 574 3.86 16.70 -38.55
CA GLY A 574 4.67 15.91 -39.47
C GLY A 574 4.33 14.42 -39.41
N LEU A 575 3.90 13.90 -38.25
CA LEU A 575 3.49 12.49 -38.08
C LEU A 575 2.23 12.13 -38.86
N LEU A 576 1.41 13.12 -39.24
CA LEU A 576 0.24 12.95 -40.11
C LEU A 576 0.60 12.77 -41.59
N THR A 577 1.79 13.21 -42.01
CA THR A 577 2.13 13.34 -43.43
C THR A 577 3.58 12.95 -43.71
N LEU A 578 4.54 13.83 -43.39
CA LEU A 578 5.95 13.72 -43.75
C LEU A 578 6.68 12.55 -43.06
N PHE A 579 6.22 12.18 -41.87
CA PHE A 579 6.81 11.11 -41.05
C PHE A 579 5.88 9.90 -40.89
N ALA A 580 4.79 9.84 -41.68
CA ALA A 580 3.90 8.69 -41.68
C ALA A 580 4.62 7.45 -42.26
N PRO A 581 4.45 6.25 -41.68
CA PRO A 581 5.06 5.03 -42.21
C PRO A 581 4.50 4.69 -43.60
N GLU A 582 5.36 4.19 -44.50
CA GLU A 582 5.01 3.84 -45.89
C GLU A 582 4.37 2.43 -46.03
N ASP A 583 4.45 1.56 -45.01
CA ASP A 583 3.99 0.15 -45.06
C ASP A 583 3.31 -0.33 -43.74
N ASP A 584 2.41 -1.32 -43.84
CA ASP A 584 1.63 -1.94 -42.75
C ASP A 584 2.43 -2.92 -41.84
N GLY A 585 3.76 -2.97 -41.95
CA GLY A 585 4.64 -3.75 -41.07
C GLY A 585 4.83 -3.08 -39.69
N VAL A 586 5.49 -3.73 -38.72
CA VAL A 586 5.77 -3.14 -37.39
C VAL A 586 6.88 -2.08 -37.53
N PRO A 587 6.60 -0.75 -37.52
CA PRO A 587 7.61 0.26 -37.73
C PRO A 587 8.18 0.76 -36.39
N GLY A 588 9.46 1.16 -36.36
CA GLY A 588 10.04 1.90 -35.23
C GLY A 588 9.43 3.30 -35.09
N ASN A 589 9.45 3.87 -33.89
CA ASN A 589 8.99 5.24 -33.65
C ASN A 589 10.06 6.24 -34.15
N ARG A 590 9.72 7.14 -35.08
CA ARG A 590 10.60 8.23 -35.54
C ARG A 590 10.65 9.34 -34.49
N LEU A 591 11.85 9.69 -34.05
CA LEU A 591 12.11 10.78 -33.11
C LEU A 591 13.08 11.81 -33.72
N PRO A 592 13.05 13.08 -33.26
CA PRO A 592 14.09 14.05 -33.57
C PRO A 592 15.49 13.50 -33.24
N PHE A 593 16.43 13.64 -34.17
CA PHE A 593 17.80 13.12 -34.03
C PHE A 593 18.85 14.22 -34.13
N SER A 594 18.73 15.13 -35.08
CA SER A 594 19.68 16.23 -35.25
C SER A 594 18.97 17.53 -35.60
N TRP A 595 19.39 18.62 -34.97
CA TRP A 595 18.88 19.97 -35.15
C TRP A 595 20.00 20.86 -35.64
N ARG A 596 19.77 21.62 -36.71
CA ARG A 596 20.74 22.57 -37.25
C ARG A 596 20.13 23.94 -37.46
N GLY A 597 20.91 24.97 -37.13
CA GLY A 597 20.54 26.36 -37.32
C GLY A 597 19.30 26.78 -36.52
N VAL A 598 19.13 26.30 -35.29
CA VAL A 598 18.02 26.73 -34.42
C VAL A 598 18.28 28.15 -33.93
N ALA A 599 17.35 29.05 -34.20
CA ALA A 599 17.39 30.43 -33.72
C ALA A 599 16.03 30.84 -33.14
N LEU A 600 16.07 31.46 -31.96
CA LEU A 600 14.90 31.98 -31.25
C LEU A 600 14.83 33.50 -31.45
N HIS A 601 13.67 34.00 -31.85
CA HIS A 601 13.42 35.42 -32.19
C HIS A 601 12.53 36.12 -31.16
N ALA A 602 11.65 35.38 -30.48
CA ALA A 602 10.75 35.90 -29.44
C ALA A 602 10.45 34.82 -28.39
N VAL A 603 10.03 35.25 -27.19
CA VAL A 603 9.70 34.38 -26.04
C VAL A 603 8.25 34.57 -25.59
N GLY A 604 7.72 33.64 -24.81
CA GLY A 604 6.39 33.75 -24.19
C GLY A 604 5.20 33.48 -25.10
N ALA A 605 5.43 32.87 -26.28
CA ALA A 605 4.35 32.46 -27.16
C ALA A 605 3.53 31.32 -26.53
N THR A 606 2.20 31.45 -26.53
CA THR A 606 1.25 30.39 -26.09
C THR A 606 0.57 29.69 -27.27
N THR A 607 0.66 30.27 -28.46
CA THR A 607 0.10 29.74 -29.71
C THR A 607 1.12 29.95 -30.82
N LEU A 608 1.34 28.93 -31.64
CA LEU A 608 2.23 29.00 -32.80
C LEU A 608 1.50 28.69 -34.10
N ARG A 609 1.95 29.37 -35.16
CA ARG A 609 1.79 28.95 -36.56
C ARG A 609 3.12 28.36 -37.01
N VAL A 610 3.10 27.12 -37.45
CA VAL A 610 4.29 26.39 -37.87
C VAL A 610 4.18 26.04 -39.35
N ARG A 611 5.24 26.24 -40.12
CA ARG A 611 5.42 25.64 -41.45
C ARG A 611 6.56 24.63 -41.39
N MET A 612 6.32 23.45 -41.94
CA MET A 612 7.32 22.41 -42.17
C MET A 612 7.40 22.10 -43.66
N ALA A 613 8.61 22.08 -44.20
CA ALA A 613 8.84 21.72 -45.60
C ALA A 613 9.99 20.72 -45.69
N PRO A 614 9.86 19.65 -46.49
CA PRO A 614 10.94 18.67 -46.67
C PRO A 614 12.11 19.31 -47.42
N VAL A 615 13.32 18.87 -47.08
CA VAL A 615 14.52 19.23 -47.85
C VAL A 615 14.60 18.33 -49.08
N ALA A 616 14.84 18.93 -50.25
CA ALA A 616 14.83 18.20 -51.51
C ALA A 616 15.85 17.04 -51.52
N GLY A 617 15.36 15.82 -51.74
CA GLY A 617 16.18 14.61 -51.85
C GLY A 617 16.37 13.80 -50.55
N ASP A 618 15.80 14.23 -49.42
CA ASP A 618 15.87 13.49 -48.15
C ASP A 618 14.54 13.54 -47.37
N PRO A 619 13.77 12.43 -47.35
CA PRO A 619 12.46 12.37 -46.68
C PRO A 619 12.56 12.41 -45.15
N THR A 620 13.75 12.28 -44.57
CA THR A 620 13.96 12.28 -43.12
C THR A 620 14.24 13.67 -42.55
N THR A 621 14.32 14.69 -43.42
CA THR A 621 14.74 16.04 -43.07
C THR A 621 13.73 17.12 -43.46
N VAL A 622 13.51 18.06 -42.55
CA VAL A 622 12.57 19.18 -42.74
C VAL A 622 13.15 20.51 -42.27
N THR A 623 12.69 21.61 -42.86
CA THR A 623 12.93 22.98 -42.39
C THR A 623 11.71 23.48 -41.60
N LEU A 624 11.89 24.26 -40.53
CA LEU A 624 10.80 24.79 -39.70
C LEU A 624 10.81 26.33 -39.67
N ASP A 625 9.68 26.93 -40.03
CA ASP A 625 9.40 28.34 -39.74
C ASP A 625 8.31 28.43 -38.67
N VAL A 626 8.56 29.15 -37.58
CA VAL A 626 7.65 29.23 -36.43
C VAL A 626 7.32 30.69 -36.15
N GLY A 627 6.04 31.03 -36.17
CA GLY A 627 5.52 32.35 -35.80
C GLY A 627 4.45 32.27 -34.73
N ASP A 628 4.11 33.41 -34.13
CA ASP A 628 3.02 33.52 -33.15
C ASP A 628 1.63 33.51 -33.83
N ALA A 629 0.57 33.75 -33.06
CA ALA A 629 -0.79 33.83 -33.57
C ALA A 629 -1.04 34.96 -34.60
N SER A 630 -0.16 35.96 -34.67
CA SER A 630 -0.18 37.02 -35.69
C SER A 630 0.67 36.69 -36.92
N GLY A 631 1.53 35.68 -36.83
CA GLY A 631 2.53 35.32 -37.83
C GLY A 631 3.89 36.01 -37.64
N ALA A 632 4.10 36.71 -36.52
CA ALA A 632 5.40 37.30 -36.20
C ALA A 632 6.42 36.19 -35.85
N PRO A 633 7.67 36.24 -36.31
CA PRO A 633 8.65 35.17 -36.09
C PRO A 633 8.92 34.92 -34.60
N VAL A 634 8.84 33.64 -34.20
CA VAL A 634 9.16 33.15 -32.84
C VAL A 634 10.41 32.30 -32.87
N ALA A 635 10.52 31.33 -33.78
CA ALA A 635 11.68 30.47 -33.91
C ALA A 635 11.88 30.02 -35.37
N SER A 636 13.06 29.49 -35.67
CA SER A 636 13.38 28.90 -36.97
C SER A 636 14.37 27.76 -36.82
N VAL A 637 14.23 26.74 -37.65
CA VAL A 637 15.16 25.61 -37.73
C VAL A 637 15.50 25.37 -39.20
N ASP A 638 16.78 25.50 -39.53
CA ASP A 638 17.24 25.33 -40.91
C ASP A 638 17.11 23.88 -41.36
N VAL A 639 17.48 22.92 -40.50
CA VAL A 639 17.29 21.48 -40.76
C VAL A 639 16.98 20.74 -39.45
N LEU A 640 15.92 19.94 -39.47
CA LEU A 640 15.60 18.92 -38.47
C LEU A 640 15.63 17.55 -39.15
N THR A 641 16.51 16.66 -38.68
CA THR A 641 16.59 15.26 -39.10
C THR A 641 15.91 14.36 -38.08
N THR A 642 15.08 13.43 -38.56
CA THR A 642 14.41 12.40 -37.72
C THR A 642 15.01 11.02 -37.96
N ARG A 643 14.97 10.14 -36.95
CA ARG A 643 15.47 8.76 -37.04
C ARG A 643 14.51 7.80 -36.33
N GLU A 644 14.38 6.59 -36.84
CA GLU A 644 13.65 5.51 -36.17
C GLU A 644 14.42 5.00 -34.94
N VAL A 645 13.69 4.73 -33.86
CA VAL A 645 14.19 4.14 -32.62
C VAL A 645 13.38 2.87 -32.33
N SER A 646 14.08 1.77 -32.00
CA SER A 646 13.44 0.49 -31.70
C SER A 646 13.05 0.36 -30.22
N GLU A 647 12.09 -0.53 -29.94
CA GLU A 647 11.66 -0.85 -28.57
C GLU A 647 12.81 -1.35 -27.68
N ALA A 648 13.70 -2.18 -28.24
CA ALA A 648 14.87 -2.67 -27.53
C ALA A 648 15.84 -1.54 -27.11
N GLN A 649 15.97 -0.49 -27.92
CA GLN A 649 16.80 0.68 -27.59
C GLN A 649 16.16 1.54 -26.47
N LEU A 650 14.83 1.67 -26.46
CA LEU A 650 14.11 2.36 -25.38
C LEU A 650 14.12 1.56 -24.07
N ALA A 651 13.98 0.25 -24.13
CA ALA A 651 14.04 -0.64 -22.98
C ALA A 651 15.44 -0.68 -22.35
N ALA A 652 16.50 -0.70 -23.16
CA ALA A 652 17.88 -0.62 -22.69
C ALA A 652 18.22 0.74 -22.05
N ALA A 653 17.54 1.81 -22.47
CA ALA A 653 17.69 3.15 -21.89
C ALA A 653 16.83 3.38 -20.63
N ALA A 654 15.87 2.50 -20.34
CA ALA A 654 15.00 2.63 -19.18
C ALA A 654 15.78 2.40 -17.87
N PRO A 655 15.64 3.28 -16.86
CA PRO A 655 16.20 3.05 -15.54
C PRO A 655 15.67 1.73 -14.99
N GLY A 656 16.55 0.76 -14.69
CA GLY A 656 16.15 -0.51 -14.07
C GLY A 656 16.39 -1.79 -14.88
N ALA A 657 16.67 -1.71 -16.18
CA ALA A 657 16.84 -2.90 -17.03
C ALA A 657 18.08 -3.74 -16.66
N ASP A 658 19.21 -3.08 -16.33
CA ASP A 658 20.46 -3.71 -15.87
C ASP A 658 20.61 -3.74 -14.33
N ASP A 659 19.66 -3.18 -13.58
CA ASP A 659 19.74 -3.05 -12.12
C ASP A 659 19.21 -4.27 -11.34
N SER A 660 18.93 -5.37 -12.03
CA SER A 660 18.39 -6.59 -11.40
C SER A 660 19.32 -7.80 -11.54
N LEU A 661 20.57 -7.61 -11.99
CA LEU A 661 21.59 -8.66 -12.04
C LEU A 661 22.64 -8.44 -10.95
N PHE A 662 22.77 -9.41 -10.05
CA PHE A 662 23.69 -9.33 -8.91
C PHE A 662 24.67 -10.50 -8.86
N ARG A 663 25.76 -10.32 -8.11
CA ARG A 663 26.70 -11.38 -7.72
C ARG A 663 27.07 -11.23 -6.25
N VAL A 664 27.53 -12.32 -5.64
CA VAL A 664 28.09 -12.27 -4.29
C VAL A 664 29.57 -11.93 -4.39
N GLU A 665 29.98 -10.84 -3.75
CA GLU A 665 31.37 -10.44 -3.59
C GLU A 665 31.84 -10.68 -2.15
N TRP A 666 33.01 -11.32 -2.01
CA TRP A 666 33.64 -11.55 -0.71
C TRP A 666 34.65 -10.43 -0.39
N VAL A 667 34.17 -9.41 0.33
CA VAL A 667 34.97 -8.22 0.67
C VAL A 667 35.77 -8.43 1.95
N ALA A 668 36.96 -7.86 2.04
CA ALA A 668 37.77 -7.89 3.25
C ALA A 668 37.15 -7.02 4.35
N THR A 669 37.15 -7.49 5.59
CA THR A 669 36.65 -6.73 6.73
C THR A 669 37.63 -5.61 7.12
N ALA A 670 37.14 -4.38 7.24
CA ALA A 670 37.93 -3.22 7.67
C ALA A 670 38.03 -3.19 9.20
N GLY A 671 38.83 -4.07 9.78
CA GLY A 671 39.02 -4.06 11.24
C GLY A 671 39.67 -5.31 11.79
N GLY A 672 41.01 -5.33 11.80
CA GLY A 672 41.78 -6.25 12.64
C GLY A 672 41.69 -5.81 14.11
N GLY A 673 40.56 -6.08 14.77
CA GLY A 673 40.49 -6.03 16.22
C GLY A 673 41.46 -7.08 16.80
N SER A 674 42.27 -6.69 17.79
CA SER A 674 43.07 -7.66 18.53
C SER A 674 42.13 -8.70 19.13
N ALA A 675 42.34 -9.97 18.79
CA ALA A 675 41.60 -11.09 19.35
C ALA A 675 41.74 -11.09 20.88
N GLU A 676 40.78 -10.51 21.60
CA GLU A 676 40.44 -11.03 22.91
C GLU A 676 40.10 -12.51 22.71
N ALA A 677 40.66 -13.38 23.55
CA ALA A 677 40.55 -14.83 23.37
C ALA A 677 39.08 -15.24 23.47
N ALA A 678 38.39 -15.29 22.33
CA ALA A 678 37.07 -15.87 22.23
C ALA A 678 37.19 -17.32 22.70
N SER A 679 36.44 -17.70 23.73
CA SER A 679 36.36 -19.09 24.19
C SER A 679 35.23 -19.78 23.44
N TRP A 680 35.53 -20.86 22.72
CA TRP A 680 34.52 -21.69 22.06
C TRP A 680 34.68 -23.15 22.49
N ALA A 681 33.60 -23.92 22.31
CA ALA A 681 33.62 -25.38 22.39
C ALA A 681 33.44 -25.99 21.00
N VAL A 682 33.89 -27.23 20.81
CA VAL A 682 33.74 -27.94 19.52
C VAL A 682 32.95 -29.23 19.71
N LEU A 683 32.06 -29.53 18.77
CA LEU A 683 31.34 -30.79 18.67
C LEU A 683 32.11 -31.75 17.75
N GLY A 684 32.33 -32.98 18.21
CA GLY A 684 33.12 -33.99 17.52
C GLY A 684 34.63 -33.86 17.73
N ASN A 685 35.39 -34.65 16.98
CA ASN A 685 36.86 -34.64 17.02
C ASN A 685 37.40 -33.72 15.93
N SER A 686 37.84 -32.52 16.31
CA SER A 686 38.25 -31.46 15.38
C SER A 686 39.53 -30.76 15.83
N PRO A 687 40.47 -30.46 14.92
CA PRO A 687 41.67 -29.66 15.22
C PRO A 687 41.34 -28.21 15.58
N LEU A 688 40.11 -27.75 15.37
CA LEU A 688 39.65 -26.42 15.79
C LEU A 688 39.50 -26.31 17.31
N GLY A 689 39.51 -27.44 18.02
CA GLY A 689 39.43 -27.53 19.48
C GLY A 689 40.78 -27.57 20.20
N ASP A 690 41.91 -27.47 19.49
CA ASP A 690 43.25 -27.55 20.09
C ASP A 690 43.44 -26.47 21.18
N GLY A 691 43.44 -26.90 22.44
CA GLY A 691 43.55 -26.03 23.62
C GLY A 691 42.23 -25.59 24.27
N GLY A 692 41.07 -26.09 23.80
CA GLY A 692 39.72 -25.75 24.29
C GLY A 692 38.89 -26.93 24.83
N LEU A 693 37.56 -26.73 24.95
CA LEU A 693 36.58 -27.76 25.37
C LEU A 693 36.03 -28.50 24.15
N ALA A 694 36.08 -29.84 24.14
CA ALA A 694 35.52 -30.67 23.08
C ALA A 694 34.47 -31.64 23.64
N PHE A 695 33.36 -31.81 22.90
CA PHE A 695 32.24 -32.66 23.26
C PHE A 695 31.94 -33.62 22.11
N ALA A 696 31.49 -34.84 22.42
CA ALA A 696 31.19 -35.83 21.39
C ALA A 696 30.05 -35.37 20.46
N ASP A 697 29.02 -34.76 21.04
CA ASP A 697 27.82 -34.26 20.36
C ASP A 697 27.13 -33.18 21.23
N ALA A 698 26.01 -32.65 20.74
CA ALA A 698 25.23 -31.63 21.46
C ALA A 698 24.64 -32.15 22.78
N ASP A 699 24.32 -33.44 22.90
CA ASP A 699 23.78 -34.02 24.14
C ASP A 699 24.86 -34.12 25.22
N ALA A 700 26.08 -34.52 24.85
CA ALA A 700 27.23 -34.54 25.73
C ALA A 700 27.61 -33.14 26.23
N LEU A 701 27.54 -32.12 25.36
CA LEU A 701 27.72 -30.72 25.75
C LEU A 701 26.69 -30.34 26.83
N VAL A 702 25.41 -30.57 26.56
CA VAL A 702 24.30 -30.19 27.44
C VAL A 702 24.31 -30.96 28.77
N ALA A 703 24.84 -32.18 28.80
CA ALA A 703 25.01 -32.96 30.03
C ALA A 703 26.22 -32.52 30.89
N SER A 704 27.18 -31.79 30.31
CA SER A 704 28.48 -31.52 30.94
C SER A 704 28.53 -30.29 31.85
N SER A 705 27.66 -29.29 31.63
CA SER A 705 27.68 -28.01 32.35
C SER A 705 26.29 -27.38 32.41
N ALA A 706 26.00 -26.67 33.51
CA ALA A 706 24.81 -25.81 33.61
C ALA A 706 25.01 -24.47 32.89
N ASP A 707 26.26 -24.00 32.80
CA ASP A 707 26.66 -22.80 32.05
C ASP A 707 27.24 -23.26 30.70
N LEU A 708 26.45 -23.11 29.64
CA LEU A 708 26.83 -23.50 28.28
C LEU A 708 27.73 -22.42 27.65
N PRO A 709 28.72 -22.79 26.80
CA PRO A 709 29.55 -21.83 26.09
C PRO A 709 28.72 -20.93 25.15
N ASP A 710 29.05 -19.65 25.07
CA ASP A 710 28.38 -18.70 24.16
C ASP A 710 28.56 -19.10 22.68
N THR A 711 29.67 -19.75 22.34
CA THR A 711 30.01 -20.16 20.98
C THR A 711 30.36 -21.64 20.94
N VAL A 712 29.68 -22.39 20.07
CA VAL A 712 29.91 -23.81 19.85
C VAL A 712 30.11 -24.06 18.36
N VAL A 713 31.11 -24.86 18.01
CA VAL A 713 31.55 -25.08 16.63
C VAL A 713 31.18 -26.49 16.19
N LEU A 714 30.55 -26.59 15.02
CA LEU A 714 30.36 -27.84 14.29
C LEU A 714 31.24 -27.80 13.04
N GLU A 715 32.26 -28.65 12.98
CA GLU A 715 33.10 -28.76 11.78
C GLU A 715 32.50 -29.73 10.75
N CYS A 716 32.34 -29.24 9.52
CA CYS A 716 32.00 -29.99 8.32
C CYS A 716 33.25 -30.11 7.45
N PRO A 717 34.06 -31.17 7.60
CA PRO A 717 35.29 -31.31 6.84
C PRO A 717 35.00 -31.48 5.34
N ALA A 718 36.01 -31.19 4.52
CA ALA A 718 35.98 -31.41 3.08
C ALA A 718 35.58 -32.87 2.76
N GLY A 719 34.89 -33.08 1.65
CA GLY A 719 34.41 -34.40 1.26
C GLY A 719 35.56 -35.31 0.84
N GLU A 720 35.98 -36.22 1.70
CA GLU A 720 36.96 -37.27 1.36
C GLU A 720 36.24 -38.56 0.91
N GLY A 721 36.62 -39.09 -0.25
CA GLY A 721 36.23 -40.43 -0.69
C GLY A 721 35.82 -40.56 -2.16
N ALA A 722 35.96 -41.77 -2.71
CA ALA A 722 35.61 -42.12 -4.10
C ALA A 722 34.11 -42.40 -4.32
N GLY A 723 33.26 -42.09 -3.35
CA GLY A 723 31.80 -42.26 -3.44
C GLY A 723 31.18 -41.25 -4.40
N ALA A 724 30.02 -41.61 -4.97
CA ALA A 724 29.24 -40.74 -5.82
C ALA A 724 28.80 -39.47 -5.06
N VAL A 725 28.81 -38.33 -5.77
CA VAL A 725 28.62 -36.99 -5.20
C VAL A 725 27.25 -36.83 -4.53
N PRO A 726 26.12 -37.27 -5.13
CA PRO A 726 24.80 -37.11 -4.53
C PRO A 726 24.66 -37.78 -3.16
N GLU A 727 25.19 -39.00 -2.99
CA GLU A 727 25.15 -39.74 -1.74
C GLU A 727 25.98 -39.06 -0.64
N ALA A 728 27.15 -38.51 -1.01
CA ALA A 728 27.99 -37.75 -0.08
C ALA A 728 27.30 -36.46 0.40
N VAL A 729 26.61 -35.75 -0.51
CA VAL A 729 25.82 -34.55 -0.17
C VAL A 729 24.71 -34.90 0.82
N ARG A 730 23.97 -35.99 0.57
CA ARG A 730 22.86 -36.43 1.44
C ARG A 730 23.34 -36.79 2.84
N ALA A 731 24.42 -37.57 2.94
CA ALA A 731 25.00 -37.95 4.22
C ALA A 731 25.42 -36.70 5.02
N ARG A 732 26.05 -35.73 4.36
CA ARG A 732 26.47 -34.48 5.01
C ARG A 732 25.29 -33.62 5.45
N LEU A 733 24.28 -33.46 4.60
CA LEU A 733 23.09 -32.69 4.95
C LEU A 733 22.30 -33.33 6.10
N ALA A 734 22.18 -34.65 6.13
CA ALA A 734 21.51 -35.38 7.22
C ALA A 734 22.23 -35.20 8.57
N GLU A 735 23.56 -35.27 8.57
CA GLU A 735 24.39 -35.03 9.76
C GLU A 735 24.18 -33.61 10.31
N VAL A 736 24.31 -32.60 9.46
CA VAL A 736 24.15 -31.20 9.87
C VAL A 736 22.71 -30.93 10.29
N LEU A 737 21.72 -31.42 9.54
CA LEU A 737 20.30 -31.28 9.89
C LEU A 737 20.01 -31.83 11.28
N GLY A 738 20.52 -33.01 11.62
CA GLY A 738 20.35 -33.62 12.94
C GLY A 738 20.87 -32.73 14.07
N VAL A 739 22.07 -32.13 13.88
CA VAL A 739 22.63 -31.20 14.87
C VAL A 739 21.81 -29.91 14.96
N VAL A 740 21.44 -29.31 13.83
CA VAL A 740 20.67 -28.05 13.81
C VAL A 740 19.26 -28.26 14.41
N GLN A 741 18.57 -29.36 14.09
CA GLN A 741 17.28 -29.72 14.69
C GLN A 741 17.40 -29.93 16.20
N ARG A 742 18.43 -30.66 16.65
CA ARG A 742 18.72 -30.83 18.08
C ARG A 742 19.02 -29.50 18.78
N TRP A 743 19.66 -28.56 18.08
CA TRP A 743 20.04 -27.23 18.58
C TRP A 743 18.84 -26.31 18.78
N VAL A 744 17.84 -26.38 17.89
CA VAL A 744 16.60 -25.60 18.00
C VAL A 744 15.61 -26.19 18.99
N ALA A 745 15.59 -27.51 19.16
CA ALA A 745 14.63 -28.21 20.02
C ALA A 745 14.86 -28.04 21.54
N ASP A 746 16.04 -27.59 21.99
CA ASP A 746 16.38 -27.50 23.42
C ASP A 746 16.68 -26.06 23.82
N GLU A 747 15.79 -25.50 24.64
CA GLU A 747 15.83 -24.11 25.09
C GLU A 747 17.13 -23.73 25.80
N ARG A 748 17.86 -24.68 26.40
CA ARG A 748 19.14 -24.39 27.05
C ARG A 748 20.18 -23.89 26.06
N LEU A 749 20.14 -24.43 24.84
CA LEU A 749 21.05 -24.04 23.75
C LEU A 749 20.68 -22.69 23.13
N ALA A 750 19.52 -22.09 23.47
CA ALA A 750 19.08 -20.81 22.91
C ALA A 750 20.02 -19.65 23.24
N SER A 751 20.79 -19.76 24.33
CA SER A 751 21.82 -18.79 24.73
C SER A 751 23.16 -18.94 23.98
N SER A 752 23.36 -20.05 23.27
CA SER A 752 24.59 -20.37 22.54
C SER A 752 24.41 -20.21 21.02
N GLN A 753 25.43 -19.69 20.34
CA GLN A 753 25.52 -19.66 18.89
C GLN A 753 26.21 -20.92 18.35
N LEU A 754 25.60 -21.56 17.35
CA LEU A 754 26.22 -22.66 16.62
C LEU A 754 26.94 -22.13 15.37
N VAL A 755 28.25 -22.27 15.34
CA VAL A 755 29.11 -21.89 14.22
C VAL A 755 29.36 -23.14 13.38
N VAL A 756 28.76 -23.20 12.20
CA VAL A 756 28.96 -24.30 11.25
C VAL A 756 30.14 -23.95 10.36
N VAL A 757 31.25 -24.65 10.56
CA VAL A 757 32.53 -24.42 9.87
C VAL A 757 32.69 -25.42 8.75
N THR A 758 32.66 -24.97 7.51
CA THR A 758 32.95 -25.78 6.32
C THR A 758 34.39 -25.60 5.85
N ARG A 759 34.85 -26.50 4.95
CA ARG A 759 36.14 -26.35 4.25
C ARG A 759 35.95 -26.37 2.74
N GLY A 760 36.26 -25.25 2.08
CA GLY A 760 36.20 -25.13 0.62
C GLY A 760 34.78 -25.15 0.06
N ALA A 761 33.76 -24.83 0.87
CA ALA A 761 32.36 -24.90 0.46
C ALA A 761 31.88 -23.66 -0.33
N VAL A 762 32.68 -22.59 -0.36
CA VAL A 762 32.36 -21.33 -1.05
C VAL A 762 33.56 -20.83 -1.86
N GLY A 763 33.29 -20.31 -3.06
CA GLY A 763 34.30 -19.63 -3.88
C GLY A 763 34.50 -18.20 -3.38
N VAL A 764 35.62 -17.94 -2.72
CA VAL A 764 35.92 -16.63 -2.13
C VAL A 764 36.75 -15.78 -3.08
N CYS A 765 37.69 -16.43 -3.79
CA CYS A 765 38.55 -15.80 -4.79
C CYS A 765 38.25 -16.36 -6.19
N ALA A 766 38.45 -15.53 -7.22
CA ALA A 766 38.28 -15.95 -8.60
C ALA A 766 39.18 -17.17 -8.92
N GLY A 767 38.60 -18.21 -9.52
CA GLY A 767 39.30 -19.44 -9.90
C GLY A 767 39.49 -20.47 -8.77
N GLU A 768 38.98 -20.21 -7.57
CA GLU A 768 38.99 -21.19 -6.47
C GLU A 768 38.05 -22.36 -6.77
N THR A 769 38.51 -23.59 -6.51
CA THR A 769 37.68 -24.79 -6.64
C THR A 769 36.77 -24.94 -5.43
N VAL A 770 35.46 -25.08 -5.67
CA VAL A 770 34.45 -25.30 -4.63
C VAL A 770 34.15 -26.79 -4.47
N ASP A 771 34.14 -27.27 -3.23
CA ASP A 771 33.72 -28.63 -2.91
C ASP A 771 32.17 -28.73 -2.90
N VAL A 772 31.65 -29.23 -4.02
CA VAL A 772 30.21 -29.49 -4.23
C VAL A 772 29.60 -30.44 -3.20
N ARG A 773 30.40 -31.25 -2.48
CA ARG A 773 29.91 -32.20 -1.47
C ARG A 773 29.54 -31.51 -0.16
N VAL A 774 30.13 -30.35 0.13
CA VAL A 774 29.94 -29.61 1.40
C VAL A 774 29.20 -28.29 1.17
N ALA A 775 29.32 -27.68 -0.02
CA ALA A 775 28.60 -26.45 -0.38
C ALA A 775 27.11 -26.42 0.03
N PRO A 776 26.31 -27.49 -0.18
CA PRO A 776 24.88 -27.48 0.16
C PRO A 776 24.55 -27.18 1.63
N VAL A 777 25.50 -27.41 2.55
CA VAL A 777 25.37 -27.05 3.98
C VAL A 777 25.07 -25.56 4.16
N TRP A 778 25.65 -24.70 3.32
CA TRP A 778 25.40 -23.26 3.38
C TRP A 778 23.95 -22.91 3.09
N GLY A 779 23.30 -23.60 2.14
CA GLY A 779 21.88 -23.39 1.85
C GLY A 779 20.98 -23.80 3.01
N LEU A 780 21.28 -24.94 3.64
CA LEU A 780 20.54 -25.44 4.80
C LEU A 780 20.64 -24.47 5.99
N VAL A 781 21.86 -24.04 6.33
CA VAL A 781 22.08 -23.17 7.49
C VAL A 781 21.60 -21.74 7.23
N ARG A 782 21.66 -21.22 5.99
CA ARG A 782 21.04 -19.94 5.64
C ARG A 782 19.54 -19.92 5.85
N ALA A 783 18.85 -21.02 5.53
CA ALA A 783 17.43 -21.16 5.87
C ALA A 783 17.20 -21.21 7.38
N ALA A 784 18.05 -21.93 8.13
CA ALA A 784 18.01 -21.94 9.59
C ALA A 784 18.26 -20.55 10.21
N GLN A 785 19.17 -19.75 9.65
CA GLN A 785 19.39 -18.34 10.04
C GLN A 785 18.13 -17.48 9.82
N ALA A 786 17.40 -17.73 8.74
CA ALA A 786 16.15 -17.03 8.44
C ALA A 786 14.99 -17.44 9.36
N GLU A 787 14.94 -18.70 9.81
CA GLU A 787 13.93 -19.22 10.74
C GLU A 787 14.24 -18.87 12.20
N HIS A 788 15.51 -18.90 12.59
CA HIS A 788 15.99 -18.62 13.94
C HIS A 788 17.16 -17.61 13.90
N PRO A 789 16.85 -16.30 13.83
CA PRO A 789 17.87 -15.25 13.82
C PRO A 789 18.84 -15.35 15.01
N ASP A 790 20.09 -14.94 14.78
CA ASP A 790 21.18 -14.88 15.77
C ASP A 790 21.62 -16.21 16.39
N ARG A 791 21.05 -17.35 15.97
CA ARG A 791 21.38 -18.68 16.53
C ARG A 791 22.47 -19.43 15.79
N PHE A 792 22.72 -19.07 14.52
CA PHE A 792 23.63 -19.80 13.63
C PHE A 792 24.59 -18.85 12.93
N VAL A 793 25.85 -19.26 12.80
CA VAL A 793 26.90 -18.56 12.05
C VAL A 793 27.50 -19.52 11.03
N LEU A 794 27.72 -19.06 9.80
CA LEU A 794 28.40 -19.81 8.76
C LEU A 794 29.84 -19.34 8.60
N ALA A 795 30.75 -20.31 8.54
CA ALA A 795 32.17 -20.06 8.43
C ALA A 795 32.78 -21.00 7.38
N ASP A 796 33.65 -20.49 6.50
CA ASP A 796 34.44 -21.36 5.63
C ASP A 796 35.95 -21.11 5.82
N LEU A 797 36.68 -22.21 6.08
CA LEU A 797 38.11 -22.19 6.36
C LEU A 797 38.90 -22.96 5.30
N PRO A 798 40.17 -22.59 5.04
CA PRO A 798 41.02 -23.35 4.14
C PRO A 798 41.36 -24.71 4.76
N VAL A 799 41.70 -25.70 3.92
CA VAL A 799 42.17 -27.01 4.38
C VAL A 799 43.42 -26.84 5.25
N GLY A 800 43.43 -27.44 6.44
CA GLY A 800 44.54 -27.33 7.40
C GLY A 800 44.49 -26.11 8.34
N ALA A 801 43.49 -25.24 8.22
CA ALA A 801 43.25 -24.17 9.21
C ALA A 801 42.93 -24.72 10.61
N GLY A 802 43.37 -24.00 11.64
CA GLY A 802 43.21 -24.35 13.05
C GLY A 802 42.53 -23.27 13.87
N ALA A 803 42.77 -23.28 15.19
CA ALA A 803 42.15 -22.36 16.15
C ALA A 803 42.39 -20.87 15.85
N ARG A 804 43.52 -20.52 15.19
CA ARG A 804 43.88 -19.13 14.89
C ARG A 804 42.94 -18.50 13.87
N GLU A 805 42.69 -19.21 12.76
CA GLU A 805 41.81 -18.71 11.70
C GLU A 805 40.36 -18.63 12.18
N LEU A 806 39.93 -19.61 12.99
CA LEU A 806 38.62 -19.58 13.64
C LEU A 806 38.46 -18.37 14.56
N ALA A 807 39.44 -18.10 15.44
CA ALA A 807 39.41 -16.93 16.32
C ALA A 807 39.31 -15.61 15.54
N ALA A 808 40.05 -15.48 14.43
CA ALA A 808 39.99 -14.30 13.58
C ALA A 808 38.59 -14.10 12.97
N GLY A 809 37.96 -15.17 12.50
CA GLY A 809 36.59 -15.13 11.96
C GLY A 809 35.55 -14.77 13.02
N LEU A 810 35.61 -15.38 14.21
CA LEU A 810 34.69 -15.10 15.32
C LEU A 810 34.76 -13.63 15.78
N ALA A 811 35.95 -13.03 15.74
CA ALA A 811 36.13 -11.62 16.07
C ALA A 811 35.40 -10.65 15.12
N SER A 812 35.06 -11.08 13.90
CA SER A 812 34.31 -10.26 12.94
C SER A 812 32.86 -10.00 13.36
N ARG A 813 32.28 -10.89 14.17
CA ARG A 813 30.85 -10.89 14.58
C ARG A 813 29.86 -10.85 13.41
N GLU A 814 30.30 -11.27 12.22
CA GLU A 814 29.46 -11.34 11.04
C GLU A 814 28.74 -12.70 10.99
N PRO A 815 27.50 -12.76 10.49
CA PRO A 815 26.71 -14.00 10.46
C PRO A 815 27.25 -15.02 9.45
N GLN A 816 28.04 -14.56 8.47
CA GLN A 816 28.68 -15.37 7.45
C GLN A 816 30.06 -14.81 7.16
N TRP A 817 31.09 -15.65 7.20
CA TRP A 817 32.46 -15.24 6.89
C TRP A 817 33.30 -16.39 6.32
N ALA A 818 34.38 -16.04 5.64
CA ALA A 818 35.38 -17.00 5.17
C ALA A 818 36.78 -16.44 5.42
N VAL A 819 37.74 -17.32 5.69
CA VAL A 819 39.15 -16.93 5.82
C VAL A 819 39.91 -17.40 4.60
N ARG A 820 40.62 -16.49 3.94
CA ARG A 820 41.57 -16.79 2.85
C ARG A 820 42.81 -15.96 3.02
N ASP A 821 43.98 -16.58 2.89
CA ASP A 821 45.29 -15.92 3.07
C ASP A 821 45.41 -15.14 4.40
N GLY A 822 44.77 -15.65 5.47
CA GLY A 822 44.74 -15.01 6.78
C GLY A 822 43.82 -13.78 6.88
N VAL A 823 43.06 -13.45 5.84
CA VAL A 823 42.11 -12.34 5.80
C VAL A 823 40.69 -12.85 5.96
N VAL A 824 39.95 -12.26 6.91
CA VAL A 824 38.51 -12.51 7.07
C VAL A 824 37.74 -11.72 6.03
N ARG A 825 36.99 -12.44 5.21
CA ARG A 825 36.13 -11.90 4.15
C ARG A 825 34.67 -12.21 4.46
N VAL A 826 33.80 -11.29 4.08
CA VAL A 826 32.35 -11.38 4.31
C VAL A 826 31.61 -11.23 2.99
N PRO A 827 30.49 -11.96 2.79
CA PRO A 827 29.74 -11.87 1.56
C PRO A 827 28.94 -10.55 1.53
N ARG A 828 28.93 -9.90 0.38
CA ARG A 828 28.12 -8.71 0.05
C ARG A 828 27.49 -8.90 -1.31
N LEU A 829 26.26 -8.44 -1.48
CA LEU A 829 25.57 -8.54 -2.76
C LEU A 829 25.86 -7.28 -3.58
N VAL A 830 26.53 -7.43 -4.72
CA VAL A 830 26.90 -6.31 -5.60
C VAL A 830 26.28 -6.48 -6.97
N ARG A 831 26.09 -5.37 -7.70
CA ARG A 831 25.60 -5.42 -9.08
C ARG A 831 26.63 -6.07 -9.99
N ALA A 832 26.19 -6.98 -10.85
CA ALA A 832 27.01 -7.55 -11.91
C ALA A 832 26.86 -6.69 -13.17
N GLN A 833 27.98 -6.36 -13.81
CA GLN A 833 27.97 -5.64 -15.08
C GLN A 833 28.10 -6.65 -16.23
N ALA A 834 27.10 -6.71 -17.10
CA ALA A 834 27.20 -7.46 -18.35
C ALA A 834 27.87 -6.58 -19.42
N PRO A 835 28.87 -7.09 -20.16
CA PRO A 835 29.46 -6.34 -21.27
C PRO A 835 28.41 -6.10 -22.36
N ALA A 836 28.54 -4.96 -23.07
CA ALA A 836 27.72 -4.64 -24.22
C ALA A 836 28.07 -5.56 -25.41
N GLY A 837 27.05 -6.09 -26.09
CA GLY A 837 27.23 -7.00 -27.24
C GLY A 837 26.15 -8.08 -27.30
N GLU A 838 26.27 -8.98 -28.28
CA GLU A 838 25.40 -10.16 -28.40
C GLU A 838 25.80 -11.24 -27.38
N ALA A 839 24.82 -12.02 -26.92
CA ALA A 839 25.09 -13.17 -26.06
C ALA A 839 25.88 -14.25 -26.81
N PRO A 840 26.74 -15.03 -26.12
CA PRO A 840 27.39 -16.17 -26.74
C PRO A 840 26.32 -17.16 -27.23
N GLY A 841 26.46 -17.63 -28.48
CA GLY A 841 25.53 -18.60 -29.05
C GLY A 841 25.66 -19.99 -28.41
N PHE A 842 24.59 -20.79 -28.51
CA PHE A 842 24.53 -22.17 -28.02
C PHE A 842 25.17 -23.21 -28.97
N GLY A 843 25.92 -22.74 -29.98
CA GLY A 843 26.51 -23.56 -31.04
C GLY A 843 25.47 -24.12 -32.02
N ASP A 844 25.95 -24.79 -33.07
CA ASP A 844 25.10 -25.26 -34.18
C ASP A 844 24.43 -26.64 -33.95
N GLY A 845 24.79 -27.34 -32.87
CA GLY A 845 24.29 -28.67 -32.56
C GLY A 845 23.06 -28.71 -31.63
N PRO A 846 22.66 -29.91 -31.19
CA PRO A 846 21.50 -30.09 -30.33
C PRO A 846 21.71 -29.54 -28.92
N VAL A 847 20.71 -28.78 -28.45
CA VAL A 847 20.64 -28.25 -27.08
C VAL A 847 19.65 -29.07 -26.25
N LEU A 848 20.11 -29.59 -25.12
CA LEU A 848 19.30 -30.36 -24.17
C LEU A 848 18.61 -29.42 -23.18
N VAL A 849 17.27 -29.46 -23.11
CA VAL A 849 16.49 -28.73 -22.11
C VAL A 849 15.79 -29.75 -21.19
N THR A 850 16.19 -29.79 -19.93
CA THR A 850 15.54 -30.63 -18.91
C THR A 850 14.52 -29.84 -18.12
N GLY A 851 13.41 -30.48 -17.73
CA GLY A 851 12.28 -29.77 -17.14
C GLY A 851 11.45 -28.99 -18.18
N ALA A 852 11.58 -29.35 -19.46
CA ALA A 852 10.93 -28.66 -20.59
C ALA A 852 9.39 -28.61 -20.51
N SER A 853 8.77 -29.58 -19.83
CA SER A 853 7.32 -29.59 -19.58
C SER A 853 6.89 -28.61 -18.48
N GLY A 854 7.83 -27.98 -17.78
CA GLY A 854 7.56 -26.93 -16.80
C GLY A 854 7.48 -25.57 -17.48
N VAL A 855 6.79 -24.62 -16.85
CA VAL A 855 6.57 -23.26 -17.38
C VAL A 855 7.90 -22.59 -17.80
N LEU A 856 8.88 -22.53 -16.90
CA LEU A 856 10.18 -21.91 -17.19
C LEU A 856 10.94 -22.64 -18.30
N GLY A 857 10.96 -23.98 -18.27
CA GLY A 857 11.63 -24.78 -19.30
C GLY A 857 11.06 -24.54 -20.69
N GLY A 858 9.74 -24.44 -20.83
CA GLY A 858 9.07 -24.13 -22.09
C GLY A 858 9.30 -22.69 -22.57
N ILE A 859 9.31 -21.71 -21.65
CA ILE A 859 9.63 -20.30 -21.98
C ILE A 859 11.06 -20.20 -22.54
N VAL A 860 12.02 -20.80 -21.84
CA VAL A 860 13.43 -20.77 -22.26
C VAL A 860 13.63 -21.52 -23.57
N ALA A 861 12.96 -22.66 -23.78
CA ALA A 861 13.03 -23.38 -25.05
C ALA A 861 12.60 -22.49 -26.24
N ARG A 862 11.54 -21.69 -26.09
CA ARG A 862 11.12 -20.73 -27.13
C ARG A 862 12.17 -19.65 -27.36
N HIS A 863 12.71 -19.08 -26.28
CA HIS A 863 13.74 -18.05 -26.34
C HIS A 863 15.02 -18.54 -27.04
N LEU A 864 15.42 -19.79 -26.79
CA LEU A 864 16.57 -20.40 -27.46
C LEU A 864 16.39 -20.44 -28.99
N VAL A 865 15.19 -20.71 -29.49
CA VAL A 865 14.92 -20.74 -30.93
C VAL A 865 14.82 -19.33 -31.51
N SER A 866 14.05 -18.45 -30.85
CA SER A 866 13.72 -17.13 -31.40
C SER A 866 14.86 -16.11 -31.28
N ALA A 867 15.58 -16.10 -30.15
CA ALA A 867 16.61 -15.11 -29.86
C ALA A 867 18.03 -15.65 -30.10
N HIS A 868 18.28 -16.92 -29.78
CA HIS A 868 19.62 -17.54 -29.91
C HIS A 868 19.78 -18.39 -31.17
N GLY A 869 18.74 -18.52 -32.00
CA GLY A 869 18.79 -19.21 -33.28
C GLY A 869 18.98 -20.72 -33.19
N VAL A 870 18.76 -21.35 -32.03
CA VAL A 870 18.90 -22.80 -31.84
C VAL A 870 17.92 -23.56 -32.73
N ARG A 871 18.42 -24.53 -33.50
CA ARG A 871 17.63 -25.30 -34.49
C ARG A 871 17.38 -26.75 -34.11
N GLU A 872 18.08 -27.28 -33.12
CA GLU A 872 17.91 -28.66 -32.66
C GLU A 872 17.71 -28.67 -31.14
N LEU A 873 16.55 -29.13 -30.68
CA LEU A 873 16.19 -29.19 -29.26
C LEU A 873 15.88 -30.63 -28.85
N VAL A 874 16.51 -31.06 -27.75
CA VAL A 874 16.17 -32.31 -27.06
C VAL A 874 15.44 -31.93 -25.76
N LEU A 875 14.13 -32.16 -25.71
CA LEU A 875 13.30 -31.79 -24.57
C LEU A 875 13.11 -33.00 -23.66
N VAL A 876 13.64 -32.95 -22.44
CA VAL A 876 13.57 -34.06 -21.49
C VAL A 876 12.65 -33.73 -20.33
N SER A 877 11.69 -34.61 -20.08
CA SER A 877 10.85 -34.61 -18.88
C SER A 877 10.50 -36.04 -18.47
N ARG A 878 10.07 -36.25 -17.21
CA ARG A 878 9.71 -37.59 -16.71
C ARG A 878 8.61 -38.28 -17.54
N ARG A 879 7.66 -37.50 -18.09
CA ARG A 879 6.55 -38.01 -18.93
C ARG A 879 6.85 -37.91 -20.43
N GLY A 880 7.91 -37.20 -20.83
CA GLY A 880 8.28 -37.01 -22.24
C GLY A 880 7.14 -36.41 -23.07
N PRO A 881 6.83 -36.98 -24.26
CA PRO A 881 5.71 -36.53 -25.10
C PRO A 881 4.34 -36.60 -24.42
N ALA A 882 4.19 -37.43 -23.36
CA ALA A 882 2.95 -37.54 -22.59
C ALA A 882 2.83 -36.48 -21.47
N ALA A 883 3.75 -35.52 -21.39
CA ALA A 883 3.63 -34.41 -20.44
C ALA A 883 2.59 -33.39 -20.92
N ASP A 884 1.78 -32.87 -19.99
CA ASP A 884 0.74 -31.89 -20.32
C ASP A 884 1.35 -30.64 -21.00
N GLY A 885 0.82 -30.29 -22.17
CA GLY A 885 1.27 -29.13 -22.96
C GLY A 885 2.54 -29.34 -23.79
N MET A 886 3.15 -30.53 -23.77
CA MET A 886 4.36 -30.83 -24.57
C MET A 886 4.07 -30.82 -26.07
N ASP A 887 2.92 -31.37 -26.49
CA ASP A 887 2.45 -31.38 -27.87
C ASP A 887 2.32 -29.97 -28.46
N ARG A 888 1.76 -29.05 -27.67
CA ARG A 888 1.66 -27.63 -28.04
C ARG A 888 3.02 -26.97 -28.11
N LEU A 889 3.89 -27.21 -27.12
CA LEU A 889 5.25 -26.66 -27.10
C LEU A 889 6.07 -27.13 -28.31
N GLU A 890 6.02 -28.41 -28.64
CA GLU A 890 6.66 -28.98 -29.84
C GLU A 890 6.16 -28.30 -31.11
N ALA A 891 4.84 -28.18 -31.28
CA ALA A 891 4.26 -27.54 -32.46
C ALA A 891 4.69 -26.07 -32.61
N GLU A 892 4.75 -25.32 -31.50
CA GLU A 892 5.20 -23.92 -31.49
C GLU A 892 6.70 -23.80 -31.86
N LEU A 893 7.56 -24.64 -31.29
CA LEU A 893 9.00 -24.65 -31.58
C LEU A 893 9.30 -25.07 -33.03
N VAL A 894 8.54 -26.04 -33.55
CA VAL A 894 8.62 -26.45 -34.97
C VAL A 894 8.18 -25.31 -35.89
N ALA A 895 7.12 -24.57 -35.53
CA ALA A 895 6.69 -23.39 -36.29
C ALA A 895 7.73 -22.25 -36.28
N LEU A 896 8.53 -22.13 -35.21
CA LEU A 896 9.68 -21.23 -35.12
C LEU A 896 10.92 -21.74 -35.89
N GLY A 897 10.83 -22.93 -36.48
CA GLY A 897 11.85 -23.51 -37.35
C GLY A 897 12.92 -24.32 -36.61
N ALA A 898 12.59 -24.93 -35.46
CA ALA A 898 13.45 -25.90 -34.78
C ALA A 898 12.98 -27.34 -35.00
N THR A 899 13.92 -28.27 -34.98
CA THR A 899 13.67 -29.72 -34.90
C THR A 899 13.64 -30.11 -33.43
N VAL A 900 12.55 -30.74 -32.99
CA VAL A 900 12.33 -31.04 -31.57
C VAL A 900 12.22 -32.54 -31.36
N GLU A 901 12.97 -33.06 -30.40
CA GLU A 901 12.85 -34.44 -29.92
C GLU A 901 12.49 -34.45 -28.43
N SER A 902 11.27 -34.86 -28.11
CA SER A 902 10.83 -35.01 -26.72
C SER A 902 11.03 -36.42 -26.21
N ILE A 903 11.70 -36.55 -25.05
CA ILE A 903 12.10 -37.84 -24.49
C ILE A 903 11.62 -37.98 -23.06
N ALA A 904 10.98 -39.12 -22.77
CA ALA A 904 10.59 -39.50 -21.41
C ALA A 904 11.82 -40.03 -20.65
N CYS A 905 12.36 -39.22 -19.73
CA CYS A 905 13.49 -39.60 -18.91
C CYS A 905 13.47 -38.83 -17.58
N ASP A 906 13.68 -39.56 -16.49
CA ASP A 906 14.04 -38.99 -15.20
C ASP A 906 15.55 -38.76 -15.18
N VAL A 907 15.97 -37.49 -15.21
CA VAL A 907 17.38 -37.10 -15.29
C VAL A 907 18.16 -37.49 -14.02
N ALA A 908 17.45 -37.72 -12.92
CA ALA A 908 18.04 -38.26 -11.70
C ALA A 908 18.35 -39.77 -11.79
N ASP A 909 17.89 -40.48 -12.82
CA ASP A 909 18.33 -41.85 -13.13
C ASP A 909 19.50 -41.77 -14.12
N ARG A 910 20.72 -42.04 -13.61
CA ARG A 910 21.97 -41.95 -14.38
C ARG A 910 21.96 -42.84 -15.62
N ASP A 911 21.45 -44.07 -15.50
CA ASP A 911 21.47 -45.03 -16.60
C ASP A 911 20.42 -44.68 -17.65
N ALA A 912 19.26 -44.15 -17.23
CA ALA A 912 18.28 -43.60 -18.15
C ALA A 912 18.84 -42.41 -18.94
N LEU A 913 19.49 -41.47 -18.26
CA LEU A 913 20.11 -40.32 -18.90
C LEU A 913 21.23 -40.74 -19.86
N ALA A 914 22.07 -41.69 -19.47
CA ALA A 914 23.12 -42.22 -20.34
C ALA A 914 22.56 -42.81 -21.65
N ARG A 915 21.42 -43.52 -21.59
CA ARG A 915 20.72 -44.02 -22.79
C ARG A 915 20.22 -42.89 -23.68
N VAL A 916 19.70 -41.81 -23.09
CA VAL A 916 19.26 -40.62 -23.84
C VAL A 916 20.44 -39.95 -24.55
N LEU A 917 21.59 -39.86 -23.89
CA LEU A 917 22.79 -39.18 -24.42
C LEU A 917 23.61 -40.04 -25.38
N THR A 918 23.41 -41.36 -25.40
CA THR A 918 24.18 -42.28 -26.25
C THR A 918 24.10 -41.87 -27.72
N GLY A 919 25.26 -41.62 -28.33
CA GLY A 919 25.38 -41.27 -29.75
C GLY A 919 25.11 -39.80 -30.09
N ARG A 920 24.84 -38.94 -29.10
CA ARG A 920 24.59 -37.50 -29.29
C ARG A 920 25.83 -36.69 -28.96
N ARG A 921 26.08 -35.65 -29.73
CA ARG A 921 27.06 -34.60 -29.40
C ARG A 921 26.30 -33.29 -29.15
N LEU A 922 25.98 -33.05 -27.89
CA LEU A 922 25.30 -31.82 -27.48
C LEU A 922 26.24 -30.63 -27.60
N THR A 923 25.68 -29.45 -27.90
CA THR A 923 26.40 -28.16 -27.85
C THR A 923 25.92 -27.28 -26.70
N GLY A 924 24.74 -27.55 -26.12
CA GLY A 924 24.24 -26.82 -24.96
C GLY A 924 23.42 -27.70 -24.01
N VAL A 925 23.42 -27.33 -22.73
CA VAL A 925 22.56 -27.92 -21.70
C VAL A 925 21.88 -26.79 -20.91
N VAL A 926 20.56 -26.88 -20.75
CA VAL A 926 19.76 -26.04 -19.86
C VAL A 926 19.00 -26.92 -18.88
N HIS A 927 19.28 -26.76 -17.59
CA HIS A 927 18.66 -27.51 -16.52
C HIS A 927 17.64 -26.66 -15.76
N ALA A 928 16.36 -26.80 -16.12
CA ALA A 928 15.23 -26.09 -15.52
C ALA A 928 14.32 -26.99 -14.66
N ALA A 929 14.75 -28.22 -14.36
CA ALA A 929 13.99 -29.13 -13.52
C ALA A 929 14.09 -28.77 -12.03
N GLY A 930 12.96 -28.88 -11.31
CA GLY A 930 12.92 -28.62 -9.88
C GLY A 930 11.56 -28.99 -9.29
N VAL A 931 11.55 -29.27 -7.98
CA VAL A 931 10.37 -29.55 -7.18
C VAL A 931 10.50 -28.79 -5.85
N LEU A 932 9.40 -28.26 -5.35
CA LEU A 932 9.29 -27.69 -4.00
C LEU A 932 8.51 -28.63 -3.07
N ASP A 933 9.06 -28.80 -1.88
CA ASP A 933 8.45 -29.43 -0.70
C ASP A 933 8.85 -28.61 0.55
N ASP A 934 8.27 -27.41 0.65
CA ASP A 934 8.61 -26.43 1.69
C ASP A 934 8.10 -26.86 3.07
N GLY A 935 8.91 -26.64 4.09
CA GLY A 935 8.62 -26.94 5.49
C GLY A 935 9.65 -26.31 6.42
N VAL A 936 9.20 -25.94 7.62
CA VAL A 936 10.11 -25.46 8.68
C VAL A 936 11.11 -26.54 9.06
N LEU A 937 12.26 -26.11 9.56
CA LEU A 937 13.41 -26.95 9.87
C LEU A 937 13.04 -28.17 10.73
N GLU A 938 12.19 -28.00 11.74
CA GLU A 938 11.77 -29.08 12.66
C GLU A 938 10.87 -30.14 11.99
N SER A 939 10.28 -29.82 10.84
CA SER A 939 9.38 -30.69 10.07
C SER A 939 10.07 -31.41 8.91
N LEU A 940 11.36 -31.15 8.70
CA LEU A 940 12.12 -31.77 7.62
C LEU A 940 12.61 -33.16 8.04
N ASP A 941 12.31 -34.15 7.20
CA ASP A 941 12.83 -35.50 7.30
C ASP A 941 13.63 -35.86 6.03
N GLU A 942 14.25 -37.04 6.05
CA GLU A 942 15.09 -37.52 4.95
C GLU A 942 14.31 -37.67 3.63
N ALA A 943 13.03 -38.05 3.68
CA ALA A 943 12.21 -38.28 2.50
C ALA A 943 11.83 -36.96 1.79
N ARG A 944 11.54 -35.91 2.57
CA ARG A 944 11.27 -34.56 2.06
C ARG A 944 12.54 -33.93 1.47
N PHE A 945 13.68 -34.12 2.14
CA PHE A 945 14.99 -33.73 1.57
C PHE A 945 15.26 -34.44 0.24
N ASP A 946 15.07 -35.76 0.18
CA ASP A 946 15.31 -36.54 -1.03
C ASP A 946 14.47 -36.07 -2.22
N THR A 947 13.18 -35.80 -1.97
CA THR A 947 12.24 -35.32 -2.99
C THR A 947 12.73 -34.04 -3.69
N VAL A 948 13.37 -33.14 -2.93
CA VAL A 948 13.87 -31.85 -3.44
C VAL A 948 15.28 -31.94 -4.01
N LEU A 949 16.17 -32.72 -3.39
CA LEU A 949 17.55 -32.89 -3.85
C LEU A 949 17.60 -33.63 -5.18
N ARG A 950 16.82 -34.69 -5.35
CA ARG A 950 16.88 -35.59 -6.51
C ARG A 950 16.80 -34.87 -7.88
N PRO A 951 15.81 -34.00 -8.16
CA PRO A 951 15.72 -33.32 -9.45
C PRO A 951 16.79 -32.24 -9.69
N LYS A 952 17.60 -31.86 -8.69
CA LYS A 952 18.65 -30.83 -8.79
C LYS A 952 20.05 -31.41 -8.59
N VAL A 953 20.32 -32.03 -7.45
CA VAL A 953 21.63 -32.60 -7.09
C VAL A 953 21.98 -33.80 -7.97
N ASP A 954 21.16 -34.85 -7.95
CA ASP A 954 21.41 -36.07 -8.72
C ASP A 954 21.40 -35.76 -10.23
N ALA A 955 20.36 -35.04 -10.69
CA ALA A 955 20.22 -34.67 -12.10
C ALA A 955 21.41 -33.84 -12.61
N ALA A 956 21.83 -32.79 -11.90
CA ALA A 956 22.95 -31.96 -12.34
C ALA A 956 24.30 -32.68 -12.22
N SER A 957 24.47 -33.56 -11.22
CA SER A 957 25.66 -34.42 -11.11
C SER A 957 25.76 -35.36 -12.33
N HIS A 958 24.68 -36.04 -12.68
CA HIS A 958 24.66 -36.95 -13.83
C HIS A 958 24.83 -36.20 -15.16
N LEU A 959 24.20 -35.03 -15.31
CA LEU A 959 24.42 -34.17 -16.48
C LEU A 959 25.89 -33.76 -16.59
N HIS A 960 26.51 -33.34 -15.48
CA HIS A 960 27.92 -32.97 -15.48
C HIS A 960 28.83 -34.15 -15.87
N GLU A 961 28.65 -35.32 -15.27
CA GLU A 961 29.44 -36.51 -15.57
C GLU A 961 29.28 -36.98 -17.02
N LEU A 962 28.04 -37.12 -17.50
CA LEU A 962 27.75 -37.72 -18.79
C LEU A 962 27.96 -36.76 -19.97
N THR A 963 28.07 -35.46 -19.73
CA THR A 963 28.38 -34.45 -20.76
C THR A 963 29.79 -33.87 -20.63
N ARG A 964 30.64 -34.43 -19.75
CA ARG A 964 31.98 -33.92 -19.49
C ARG A 964 32.86 -33.86 -20.75
N ASP A 965 32.75 -34.88 -21.60
CA ASP A 965 33.52 -35.00 -22.84
C ASP A 965 32.83 -34.36 -24.06
N HIS A 966 31.70 -33.66 -23.86
CA HIS A 966 31.01 -32.92 -24.92
C HIS A 966 31.64 -31.53 -25.07
N GLU A 967 31.78 -31.07 -26.31
CA GLU A 967 32.23 -29.70 -26.65
C GLU A 967 31.08 -28.69 -26.45
N LEU A 968 30.61 -28.57 -25.22
CA LEU A 968 29.53 -27.64 -24.88
C LEU A 968 30.00 -26.18 -25.03
N SER A 969 29.12 -25.33 -25.54
CA SER A 969 29.24 -23.87 -25.49
C SER A 969 28.56 -23.29 -24.25
N ALA A 970 27.49 -23.94 -23.78
CA ALA A 970 26.69 -23.49 -22.64
C ALA A 970 26.23 -24.66 -21.75
N PHE A 971 26.32 -24.45 -20.42
CA PHE A 971 25.77 -25.34 -19.40
C PHE A 971 25.10 -24.49 -18.33
N VAL A 972 23.80 -24.26 -18.48
CA VAL A 972 23.02 -23.30 -17.69
C VAL A 972 22.17 -24.06 -16.67
N LEU A 973 22.34 -23.73 -15.39
CA LEU A 973 21.62 -24.32 -14.26
C LEU A 973 20.63 -23.29 -13.69
N PHE A 974 19.34 -23.63 -13.63
CA PHE A 974 18.34 -22.78 -13.01
C PHE A 974 18.32 -23.05 -11.51
N SER A 975 19.01 -22.19 -10.78
CA SER A 975 19.03 -22.12 -9.33
C SER A 975 17.93 -21.18 -8.82
N ALA A 976 17.93 -20.87 -7.52
CA ALA A 976 17.00 -19.93 -6.91
C ALA A 976 17.70 -19.06 -5.86
N GLY A 977 17.29 -17.80 -5.78
CA GLY A 977 17.83 -16.83 -4.82
C GLY A 977 17.73 -17.28 -3.36
N ALA A 978 16.83 -18.22 -3.04
CA ALA A 978 16.72 -18.86 -1.72
C ALA A 978 18.04 -19.47 -1.21
N GLY A 979 18.90 -19.98 -2.11
CA GLY A 979 20.22 -20.52 -1.74
C GLY A 979 21.22 -19.46 -1.26
N THR A 980 21.06 -18.21 -1.70
CA THR A 980 21.96 -17.10 -1.34
C THR A 980 21.36 -16.18 -0.27
N LEU A 981 20.09 -15.79 -0.42
CA LEU A 981 19.42 -14.86 0.48
C LEU A 981 18.93 -15.52 1.77
N GLY A 982 18.72 -16.85 1.74
CA GLY A 982 18.05 -17.59 2.81
C GLY A 982 16.55 -17.32 2.81
N ASN A 983 15.73 -18.38 2.88
CA ASN A 983 14.30 -18.23 3.02
C ASN A 983 13.75 -19.23 4.05
N ALA A 984 12.93 -18.71 4.97
CA ALA A 984 12.35 -19.50 6.04
C ALA A 984 11.36 -20.53 5.46
N GLY A 985 11.54 -21.79 5.86
CA GLY A 985 10.77 -22.95 5.39
C GLY A 985 11.32 -23.60 4.12
N GLN A 986 12.50 -23.21 3.63
CA GLN A 986 13.05 -23.69 2.35
C GLN A 986 14.42 -24.35 2.47
N ALA A 987 14.80 -24.91 3.63
CA ALA A 987 16.16 -25.43 3.84
C ALA A 987 16.60 -26.50 2.83
N ALA A 988 15.73 -27.47 2.50
CA ALA A 988 16.03 -28.49 1.49
C ALA A 988 16.20 -27.90 0.09
N TYR A 989 15.35 -26.93 -0.29
CA TYR A 989 15.42 -26.26 -1.58
C TYR A 989 16.64 -25.33 -1.69
N ALA A 990 16.95 -24.58 -0.64
CA ALA A 990 18.15 -23.74 -0.57
C ALA A 990 19.42 -24.60 -0.70
N ALA A 991 19.52 -25.72 0.02
CA ALA A 991 20.64 -26.65 -0.09
C ALA A 991 20.80 -27.21 -1.52
N ALA A 992 19.69 -27.64 -2.14
CA ALA A 992 19.69 -28.16 -3.51
C ALA A 992 20.14 -27.12 -4.54
N ASN A 993 19.81 -25.84 -4.35
CA ASN A 993 20.20 -24.76 -5.24
C ASN A 993 21.67 -24.34 -5.05
N VAL A 994 22.16 -24.31 -3.79
CA VAL A 994 23.59 -24.06 -3.52
C VAL A 994 24.47 -25.16 -4.13
N PHE A 995 23.99 -26.40 -4.23
CA PHE A 995 24.68 -27.44 -5.00
C PHE A 995 24.86 -27.04 -6.48
N LEU A 996 23.81 -26.53 -7.13
CA LEU A 996 23.87 -26.09 -8.53
C LEU A 996 24.85 -24.93 -8.70
N ASP A 997 24.81 -23.97 -7.78
CA ASP A 997 25.70 -22.80 -7.78
C ASP A 997 27.17 -23.23 -7.65
N ALA A 998 27.45 -24.16 -6.73
CA ALA A 998 28.77 -24.74 -6.54
C ALA A 998 29.23 -25.57 -7.74
N LEU A 999 28.33 -26.35 -8.36
CA LEU A 999 28.66 -27.15 -9.55
C LEU A 999 29.03 -26.27 -10.75
N ALA A 1000 28.34 -25.15 -10.97
CA ALA A 1000 28.71 -24.20 -12.02
C ALA A 1000 30.11 -23.60 -11.79
N GLN A 1001 30.44 -23.26 -10.54
CA GLN A 1001 31.77 -22.78 -10.15
C GLN A 1001 32.84 -23.87 -10.36
N ALA A 1002 32.59 -25.10 -9.91
CA ALA A 1002 33.49 -26.23 -10.11
C ALA A 1002 33.75 -26.51 -11.61
N ARG A 1003 32.71 -26.47 -12.45
CA ARG A 1003 32.85 -26.63 -13.90
C ARG A 1003 33.73 -25.54 -14.53
N ARG A 1004 33.52 -24.27 -14.15
CA ARG A 1004 34.37 -23.16 -14.64
C ARG A 1004 35.82 -23.31 -14.19
N ALA A 1005 36.06 -23.77 -12.97
CA ALA A 1005 37.42 -24.04 -12.47
C ALA A 1005 38.12 -25.17 -13.25
N GLU A 1006 37.36 -26.12 -13.81
CA GLU A 1006 37.86 -27.17 -14.71
C GLU A 1006 38.01 -26.71 -16.18
N GLY A 1007 37.67 -25.46 -16.50
CA GLY A 1007 37.68 -24.92 -17.87
C GLY A 1007 36.46 -25.33 -18.70
N LEU A 1008 35.44 -25.93 -18.09
CA LEU A 1008 34.19 -26.30 -18.76
C LEU A 1008 33.16 -25.16 -18.65
N PRO A 1009 32.23 -25.02 -19.61
CA PRO A 1009 31.11 -24.09 -19.46
C PRO A 1009 30.28 -24.43 -18.22
N GLY A 1010 29.87 -23.39 -17.50
CA GLY A 1010 29.03 -23.47 -16.32
C GLY A 1010 28.50 -22.08 -15.97
N LEU A 1011 27.18 -21.98 -15.83
CA LEU A 1011 26.48 -20.78 -15.39
C LEU A 1011 25.29 -21.20 -14.52
N SER A 1012 25.28 -20.82 -13.25
CA SER A 1012 24.12 -20.94 -12.38
C SER A 1012 23.42 -19.60 -12.22
N LEU A 1013 22.10 -19.60 -12.39
CA LEU A 1013 21.25 -18.42 -12.24
C LEU A 1013 20.34 -18.61 -11.04
N ALA A 1014 20.65 -17.93 -9.93
CA ALA A 1014 19.84 -17.98 -8.73
C ALA A 1014 18.65 -17.02 -8.88
N TRP A 1015 17.60 -17.48 -9.57
CA TRP A 1015 16.46 -16.66 -9.93
C TRP A 1015 15.70 -16.12 -8.72
N GLY A 1016 15.31 -14.85 -8.81
CA GLY A 1016 14.26 -14.24 -8.02
C GLY A 1016 12.86 -14.72 -8.43
N LEU A 1017 11.83 -14.01 -7.97
CA LEU A 1017 10.45 -14.35 -8.28
C LEU A 1017 10.11 -13.96 -9.74
N TRP A 1018 9.62 -14.92 -10.52
CA TRP A 1018 9.01 -14.67 -11.84
C TRP A 1018 7.51 -14.40 -11.67
N ALA A 1019 6.97 -13.43 -12.41
CA ALA A 1019 5.55 -13.07 -12.37
C ALA A 1019 4.64 -14.18 -12.93
N GLU A 1020 5.14 -14.96 -13.89
CA GLU A 1020 4.39 -16.04 -14.51
C GLU A 1020 4.21 -17.22 -13.53
N THR A 1021 2.94 -17.53 -13.21
CA THR A 1021 2.61 -18.59 -12.26
C THR A 1021 2.93 -19.97 -12.84
N SER A 1022 3.98 -20.59 -12.33
CA SER A 1022 4.33 -21.99 -12.59
C SER A 1022 3.60 -22.93 -11.64
N ALA A 1023 3.58 -24.25 -11.90
CA ALA A 1023 3.10 -25.23 -10.90
C ALA A 1023 3.90 -25.19 -9.57
N MET A 1024 5.08 -24.56 -9.59
CA MET A 1024 5.96 -24.34 -8.44
C MET A 1024 5.59 -23.06 -7.67
N THR A 1025 5.19 -21.98 -8.35
CA THR A 1025 4.73 -20.71 -7.72
C THR A 1025 3.21 -20.62 -7.54
N GLY A 1026 2.43 -21.47 -8.19
CA GLY A 1026 0.96 -21.53 -8.09
C GLY A 1026 0.44 -22.14 -6.79
N ARG A 1027 1.33 -22.63 -5.91
CA ARG A 1027 1.03 -23.00 -4.52
C ARG A 1027 1.29 -21.86 -3.52
N LEU A 1028 1.89 -20.75 -3.95
CA LEU A 1028 2.09 -19.57 -3.12
C LEU A 1028 0.77 -18.81 -3.02
N GLY A 1029 0.24 -18.69 -1.81
CA GLY A 1029 -0.92 -17.85 -1.55
C GLY A 1029 -0.55 -16.36 -1.56
N GLU A 1030 -1.55 -15.50 -1.50
CA GLU A 1030 -1.38 -14.04 -1.37
C GLU A 1030 -0.49 -13.65 -0.16
N THR A 1031 -0.52 -14.46 0.90
CA THR A 1031 0.34 -14.34 2.10
C THR A 1031 1.83 -14.56 1.80
N ASP A 1032 2.17 -15.51 0.92
CA ASP A 1032 3.56 -15.82 0.57
C ASP A 1032 4.16 -14.75 -0.36
N LEU A 1033 3.35 -14.25 -1.31
CA LEU A 1033 3.71 -13.13 -2.17
C LEU A 1033 3.91 -11.85 -1.34
N ASN A 1034 3.03 -11.59 -0.37
CA ASN A 1034 3.17 -10.47 0.57
C ASN A 1034 4.36 -10.64 1.53
N ARG A 1035 4.79 -11.88 1.84
CA ARG A 1035 6.02 -12.16 2.59
C ARG A 1035 7.26 -11.85 1.75
N LEU A 1036 7.28 -12.26 0.49
CA LEU A 1036 8.38 -11.98 -0.46
C LEU A 1036 8.50 -10.47 -0.78
N ALA A 1037 7.38 -9.78 -0.95
CA ALA A 1037 7.37 -8.33 -1.09
C ALA A 1037 7.91 -7.62 0.17
N ARG A 1038 7.57 -8.11 1.38
CA ARG A 1038 8.14 -7.65 2.66
C ARG A 1038 9.62 -8.01 2.84
N LEU A 1039 10.12 -9.01 2.13
CA LEU A 1039 11.54 -9.38 2.03
C LEU A 1039 12.30 -8.50 1.02
N GLY A 1040 11.64 -7.54 0.36
CA GLY A 1040 12.24 -6.66 -0.63
C GLY A 1040 12.51 -7.33 -1.97
N VAL A 1041 11.83 -8.45 -2.28
CA VAL A 1041 11.94 -9.15 -3.58
C VAL A 1041 10.65 -8.93 -4.37
N ALA A 1042 10.77 -8.30 -5.53
CA ALA A 1042 9.66 -8.04 -6.44
C ALA A 1042 9.61 -9.09 -7.57
N ALA A 1043 8.41 -9.32 -8.12
CA ALA A 1043 8.23 -10.18 -9.29
C ALA A 1043 8.84 -9.53 -10.54
N MET A 1044 9.46 -10.36 -11.39
CA MET A 1044 9.98 -9.99 -12.71
C MET A 1044 9.06 -10.51 -13.79
N GLU A 1045 8.72 -9.65 -14.74
CA GLU A 1045 8.01 -10.06 -15.96
C GLU A 1045 8.89 -10.98 -16.81
N THR A 1046 8.27 -11.89 -17.57
CA THR A 1046 8.99 -12.90 -18.36
C THR A 1046 9.99 -12.27 -19.34
N GLY A 1047 9.63 -11.17 -19.99
CA GLY A 1047 10.56 -10.45 -20.89
C GLY A 1047 11.79 -9.90 -20.16
N GLN A 1048 11.60 -9.35 -18.95
CA GLN A 1048 12.70 -8.86 -18.11
C GLN A 1048 13.63 -10.01 -17.68
N ALA A 1049 13.06 -11.14 -17.26
CA ALA A 1049 13.85 -12.28 -16.82
C ALA A 1049 14.66 -12.92 -17.98
N LEU A 1050 14.10 -12.99 -19.18
CA LEU A 1050 14.83 -13.43 -20.37
C LEU A 1050 15.96 -12.48 -20.76
N ALA A 1051 15.76 -11.16 -20.65
CA ALA A 1051 16.84 -10.19 -20.88
C ALA A 1051 18.00 -10.37 -19.87
N LEU A 1052 17.68 -10.70 -18.61
CA LEU A 1052 18.69 -11.01 -17.58
C LEU A 1052 19.41 -12.34 -17.84
N LEU A 1053 18.74 -13.35 -18.39
CA LEU A 1053 19.38 -14.59 -18.86
C LEU A 1053 20.43 -14.28 -19.93
N ASP A 1054 20.08 -13.46 -20.91
CA ASP A 1054 20.98 -13.06 -22.00
C ASP A 1054 22.15 -12.22 -21.48
N ALA A 1055 21.87 -11.31 -20.53
CA ALA A 1055 22.89 -10.51 -19.87
C ALA A 1055 23.88 -11.38 -19.08
N ALA A 1056 23.37 -12.34 -18.31
CA ALA A 1056 24.21 -13.27 -17.55
C ALA A 1056 25.09 -14.14 -18.45
N ALA A 1057 24.56 -14.60 -19.59
CA ALA A 1057 25.31 -15.39 -20.57
C ALA A 1057 26.51 -14.62 -21.17
N ARG A 1058 26.50 -13.28 -21.17
CA ARG A 1058 27.63 -12.44 -21.61
C ARG A 1058 28.75 -12.29 -20.58
N THR A 1059 28.56 -12.78 -19.37
CA THR A 1059 29.56 -12.67 -18.31
C THR A 1059 30.43 -13.92 -18.21
N ASP A 1060 31.63 -13.75 -17.66
CA ASP A 1060 32.48 -14.87 -17.26
C ASP A 1060 32.17 -15.40 -15.85
N GLU A 1061 31.12 -14.87 -15.20
CA GLU A 1061 30.75 -15.24 -13.85
C GLU A 1061 30.05 -16.61 -13.83
N PRO A 1062 30.51 -17.59 -13.01
CA PRO A 1062 29.88 -18.90 -12.90
C PRO A 1062 28.52 -18.87 -12.19
N HIS A 1063 28.23 -17.84 -11.39
CA HIS A 1063 27.05 -17.76 -10.54
C HIS A 1063 26.55 -16.32 -10.45
N LEU A 1064 25.32 -16.09 -10.89
CA LEU A 1064 24.65 -14.79 -10.89
C LEU A 1064 23.26 -14.88 -10.30
N LEU A 1065 22.78 -13.75 -9.78
CA LEU A 1065 21.50 -13.59 -9.11
C LEU A 1065 20.64 -12.59 -9.89
N PRO A 1066 19.88 -13.06 -10.90
CA PRO A 1066 18.84 -12.26 -11.54
C PRO A 1066 17.65 -12.14 -10.58
N VAL A 1067 17.54 -11.01 -9.89
CA VAL A 1067 16.51 -10.72 -8.89
C VAL A 1067 16.17 -9.24 -8.88
N ARG A 1068 14.88 -8.91 -8.85
CA ARG A 1068 14.42 -7.53 -8.67
C ARG A 1068 14.30 -7.21 -7.18
N LEU A 1069 15.18 -6.34 -6.70
CA LEU A 1069 15.23 -5.96 -5.29
C LEU A 1069 14.66 -4.55 -5.07
N ASP A 1070 13.77 -4.41 -4.09
CA ASP A 1070 13.44 -3.11 -3.49
C ASP A 1070 14.55 -2.76 -2.48
N LEU A 1071 15.58 -2.07 -2.98
CA LEU A 1071 16.75 -1.68 -2.19
C LEU A 1071 16.38 -0.76 -1.01
N ALA A 1072 15.29 0.01 -1.11
CA ALA A 1072 14.82 0.84 -0.01
C ALA A 1072 14.19 0.00 1.10
N ALA A 1073 13.41 -1.03 0.76
CA ALA A 1073 12.91 -2.01 1.73
C ALA A 1073 14.03 -2.84 2.37
N LEU A 1074 15.02 -3.27 1.59
CA LEU A 1074 16.17 -4.02 2.09
C LEU A 1074 17.04 -3.19 3.03
N ARG A 1075 17.31 -1.91 2.73
CA ARG A 1075 18.08 -1.00 3.60
C ARG A 1075 17.39 -0.76 4.95
N ARG A 1076 16.05 -0.65 4.98
CA ARG A 1076 15.29 -0.56 6.24
C ARG A 1076 15.42 -1.83 7.10
N ARG A 1077 15.70 -2.97 6.47
CA ARG A 1077 15.75 -4.30 7.10
C ARG A 1077 17.16 -4.79 7.44
N ALA A 1078 18.19 -4.34 6.71
CA ALA A 1078 19.60 -4.59 7.02
C ALA A 1078 19.99 -4.06 8.41
N ALA A 1079 19.24 -3.07 8.92
CA ALA A 1079 19.34 -2.62 10.31
C ALA A 1079 18.86 -3.65 11.36
N VAL A 1080 18.27 -4.79 10.96
CA VAL A 1080 17.52 -5.69 11.86
C VAL A 1080 17.81 -7.20 11.68
N SER A 1081 18.30 -7.71 10.54
CA SER A 1081 18.15 -9.17 10.23
C SER A 1081 19.28 -9.95 9.53
N GLY A 1082 20.54 -9.50 9.57
CA GLY A 1082 21.69 -10.36 9.25
C GLY A 1082 21.82 -10.90 7.80
N VAL A 1083 21.04 -10.39 6.85
CA VAL A 1083 21.25 -10.59 5.40
C VAL A 1083 22.53 -9.85 4.99
N PRO A 1084 23.33 -10.33 4.01
CA PRO A 1084 24.48 -9.59 3.51
C PRO A 1084 24.11 -8.12 3.28
N ALA A 1085 24.88 -7.20 3.87
CA ALA A 1085 24.70 -5.79 3.61
C ALA A 1085 24.85 -5.54 2.10
N LEU A 1086 23.94 -4.74 1.53
CA LEU A 1086 24.05 -4.20 0.16
C LEU A 1086 25.27 -3.30 0.05
#